data_AF-A0A9W7YDN7-F1
#
_entry.id   AF-A0A9W7YDN7-F1
#
_cell.length_a   1.000
_cell.length_b   1.000
_cell.length_c   1.000
_cell.angle_alpha   90.00
_cell.angle_beta   90.00
_cell.angle_gamma   90.00
#
_symmetry.space_group_name_H-M   'P 1'
#
loop_
_entity.id
_entity.type
_entity.pdbx_description
1 polymer ?
#
loop_
_entity_poly.entity_id
_entity_poly.type
_entity_poly.pdbx_seq_one_letter_code
_entity_poly.pdbx_strand_id
1 'polypeptide(L)'
;MVFDTTGSNSEPVILEERGCGIGCSLVDCEKQLVVACDEAIYLYTADGRGPCFAFDAPKVLLRQFKHYLLLATAAPSSMAPVLEKPAGGSPPPEAADNRVYSYNDATTFTILDTKNKLVAYTGVVAGGVRGVATEWGSVFVLGGHGTLDLFSEKDLLEKLDILYRQNLYPLAVKMAQNGNYDTASVAGIYKRYGDWLYGKDEFDTAMAQYMQTIGFVEPSYVIRKYLDAQRLGNLTSYLQELHAAGMATSDHTTLLLNCYTKLRDEERLNQFIHTQEDYQFDVDTAIHVCRQAGFYEQALYLADKFAKTEMYLKLKIADQGDVAAALVYMSGLGGAEVSSYLARFGRTCLGSLPRETTELLVDVCIKGMDARAADAAGGSALAAAAAPLMSMRRIQHLFADQPAWLAAFLEQVIARRWQQGDSAGELSEAEDGEMKSAWNTLLELYLCGVESPPHDSPGPQANNQSGPRADRPTPKERALELLRDSHARIDWDRAYILCASNGFVEGIAALHEQRGDVPALLGLYIEHDDLPNMRRLLGEHGEAQPELYTKALHYFARNPQLADSAELLTECLATIERRNLMSPLRVLQALGGSEQSSVTLGMVRGYIMRQIGATSKRIEDNRSAIAASTAEHKAHSAKMEALKTKPVVFQSTKCTSCMAPLDLPSVHFLCKHSYHQRCLGDVGDSCPRCQAENQRLEDQRRAQEAGARQHDAFFDRLARAEDGFDVIASWFAKSPFAFAKLVDQ
;
A
#
# COMPACT_ATOMS: atom_id res chain seq x y z
N MET A 1 -31.66 36.99 87.74
CA MET A 1 -32.45 37.94 86.93
C MET A 1 -31.47 38.75 86.10
N VAL A 2 -31.56 38.68 84.78
CA VAL A 2 -30.77 39.53 83.88
C VAL A 2 -31.67 40.64 83.38
N PHE A 3 -31.20 41.87 83.48
CA PHE A 3 -31.92 43.06 83.08
C PHE A 3 -31.27 43.61 81.82
N ASP A 4 -32.05 43.75 80.75
CA ASP A 4 -31.65 44.58 79.61
C ASP A 4 -31.79 46.05 80.03
N THR A 5 -30.71 46.82 79.89
CA THR A 5 -30.68 48.24 80.27
C THR A 5 -30.56 49.16 79.05
N THR A 6 -30.74 48.64 77.83
CA THR A 6 -30.54 49.43 76.61
C THR A 6 -31.81 49.95 75.94
N GLY A 7 -33.00 49.53 76.38
CA GLY A 7 -34.28 50.06 75.92
C GLY A 7 -34.94 50.96 76.96
N SER A 8 -34.92 52.28 76.77
CA SER A 8 -35.82 53.16 77.52
C SER A 8 -37.28 52.80 77.17
N ASN A 9 -38.02 52.18 78.11
CA ASN A 9 -39.45 51.82 78.09
C ASN A 9 -39.87 50.37 77.70
N SER A 10 -39.12 49.32 78.04
CA SER A 10 -39.66 47.94 78.00
C SER A 10 -39.79 47.33 79.41
N GLU A 11 -40.97 46.77 79.74
CA GLU A 11 -41.16 45.98 80.97
C GLU A 11 -40.24 44.74 80.96
N PRO A 12 -39.62 44.38 82.10
CA PRO A 12 -38.71 43.24 82.17
C PRO A 12 -39.47 41.93 81.93
N VAL A 13 -39.10 41.19 80.87
CA VAL A 13 -39.64 39.87 80.57
C VAL A 13 -38.88 38.81 81.36
N ILE A 14 -39.60 38.01 82.16
CA ILE A 14 -39.02 36.89 82.91
C ILE A 14 -38.77 35.73 81.93
N LEU A 15 -37.50 35.41 81.68
CA LEU A 15 -37.11 34.28 80.83
C LEU A 15 -37.15 32.93 81.56
N GLU A 16 -36.82 32.90 82.85
CA GLU A 16 -36.86 31.68 83.68
C GLU A 16 -36.98 32.04 85.18
N GLU A 17 -37.79 31.28 85.93
CA GLU A 17 -38.00 31.49 87.38
C GLU A 17 -36.94 30.78 88.25
N ARG A 18 -36.29 29.74 87.71
CA ARG A 18 -35.22 28.99 88.40
C ARG A 18 -33.88 29.70 88.26
N GLY A 19 -33.27 30.06 89.38
CA GLY A 19 -31.91 30.62 89.43
C GLY A 19 -30.82 29.55 89.52
N CYS A 20 -29.56 29.99 89.52
CA CYS A 20 -28.40 29.13 89.75
C CYS A 20 -27.73 29.42 91.10
N GLY A 21 -26.83 28.53 91.52
CA GLY A 21 -25.94 28.76 92.66
C GLY A 21 -25.03 29.98 92.46
N ILE A 22 -24.51 30.52 93.57
CA ILE A 22 -23.56 31.64 93.56
C ILE A 22 -22.31 31.22 92.79
N GLY A 23 -21.90 32.00 91.79
CA GLY A 23 -20.74 31.70 90.95
C GLY A 23 -21.02 30.78 89.75
N CYS A 24 -22.28 30.35 89.55
CA CYS A 24 -22.70 29.49 88.43
C CYS A 24 -23.38 30.26 87.28
N SER A 25 -23.25 31.58 87.22
CA SER A 25 -23.69 32.40 86.09
C SER A 25 -22.59 33.34 85.62
N LEU A 26 -22.55 33.59 84.30
CA LEU A 26 -21.65 34.56 83.67
C LEU A 26 -22.29 35.11 82.38
N VAL A 27 -21.77 36.24 81.90
CA VAL A 27 -22.10 36.74 80.56
C VAL A 27 -20.93 36.44 79.64
N ASP A 28 -21.23 35.75 78.53
CA ASP A 28 -20.27 35.33 77.53
C ASP A 28 -19.72 36.53 76.73
N CYS A 29 -18.57 36.38 76.09
CA CYS A 29 -18.04 37.30 75.09
C CYS A 29 -19.01 37.59 73.93
N GLU A 30 -19.94 36.67 73.63
CA GLU A 30 -21.04 36.87 72.67
C GLU A 30 -22.27 37.60 73.27
N LYS A 31 -22.13 38.17 74.49
CA LYS A 31 -23.22 38.83 75.27
C LYS A 31 -24.40 37.91 75.61
N GLN A 32 -24.18 36.60 75.62
CA GLN A 32 -25.17 35.62 76.06
C GLN A 32 -25.03 35.39 77.55
N LEU A 33 -26.14 35.31 78.28
CA LEU A 33 -26.12 34.90 79.68
C LEU A 33 -25.98 33.37 79.74
N VAL A 34 -24.91 32.88 80.34
CA VAL A 34 -24.69 31.46 80.63
C VAL A 34 -25.09 31.18 82.07
N VAL A 35 -26.00 30.24 82.25
CA VAL A 35 -26.48 29.79 83.57
C VAL A 35 -26.24 28.29 83.70
N ALA A 36 -25.36 27.90 84.62
CA ALA A 36 -25.11 26.51 84.93
C ALA A 36 -26.03 26.04 86.06
N CYS A 37 -26.92 25.11 85.73
CA CYS A 37 -27.78 24.39 86.67
C CYS A 37 -27.26 22.96 86.86
N ASP A 38 -27.80 22.26 87.85
CA ASP A 38 -27.37 20.89 88.15
C ASP A 38 -27.61 19.94 86.96
N GLU A 39 -28.71 20.14 86.23
CA GLU A 39 -29.10 19.32 85.08
C GLU A 39 -28.37 19.69 83.77
N ALA A 40 -28.14 20.98 83.53
CA ALA A 40 -27.62 21.49 82.26
C ALA A 40 -27.06 22.92 82.37
N ILE A 41 -26.31 23.33 81.34
CA ILE A 41 -25.85 24.70 81.14
C ILE A 41 -26.73 25.34 80.07
N TYR A 42 -27.44 26.41 80.43
CA TYR A 42 -28.35 27.14 79.55
C TYR A 42 -27.71 28.45 79.07
N LEU A 43 -27.82 28.72 77.78
CA LEU A 43 -27.46 30.01 77.18
C LEU A 43 -28.75 30.80 76.92
N TYR A 44 -28.78 32.07 77.32
CA TYR A 44 -29.89 32.98 77.05
C TYR A 44 -29.38 34.17 76.24
N THR A 45 -30.12 34.54 75.20
CA THR A 45 -29.91 35.75 74.41
C THR A 45 -30.95 36.81 74.79
N ALA A 46 -30.82 38.03 74.25
CA ALA A 46 -31.84 39.07 74.44
C ALA A 46 -33.21 38.66 73.90
N ASP A 47 -33.25 37.79 72.88
CA ASP A 47 -34.47 37.32 72.22
C ASP A 47 -35.11 36.09 72.89
N GLY A 48 -34.43 35.43 73.84
CA GLY A 48 -34.97 34.29 74.56
C GLY A 48 -33.96 33.19 74.91
N ARG A 49 -34.46 31.97 75.13
CA ARG A 49 -33.64 30.80 75.48
C ARG A 49 -32.89 30.28 74.25
N GLY A 50 -31.57 30.28 74.33
CA GLY A 50 -30.65 29.75 73.33
C GLY A 50 -30.34 28.26 73.52
N PRO A 51 -29.25 27.74 72.91
CA PRO A 51 -28.87 26.34 73.02
C PRO A 51 -28.51 25.94 74.46
N CYS A 52 -28.66 24.66 74.79
CA CYS A 52 -28.31 24.13 76.09
C CYS A 52 -27.34 22.95 75.99
N PHE A 53 -26.44 22.84 76.95
CA PHE A 53 -25.52 21.72 77.10
C PHE A 53 -25.96 20.86 78.28
N ALA A 54 -26.49 19.66 77.99
CA ALA A 54 -26.82 18.70 79.02
C ALA A 54 -25.54 18.23 79.71
N PHE A 55 -25.45 18.46 81.01
CA PHE A 55 -24.33 18.04 81.84
C PHE A 55 -24.87 17.87 83.25
N ASP A 56 -25.13 16.64 83.67
CA ASP A 56 -25.78 16.35 84.95
C ASP A 56 -24.74 16.20 86.08
N ALA A 57 -24.64 17.22 86.93
CA ALA A 57 -23.73 17.26 88.08
C ALA A 57 -24.02 18.46 88.99
N PRO A 58 -23.78 18.40 90.31
CA PRO A 58 -23.91 19.56 91.19
C PRO A 58 -22.88 20.65 90.85
N LYS A 59 -23.33 21.82 90.36
CA LYS A 59 -22.43 22.88 89.86
C LYS A 59 -22.02 23.85 90.98
N VAL A 60 -20.71 24.06 91.13
CA VAL A 60 -20.13 24.89 92.21
C VAL A 60 -19.57 26.20 91.67
N LEU A 61 -18.90 26.16 90.51
CA LEU A 61 -18.29 27.35 89.90
C LEU A 61 -18.34 27.25 88.38
N LEU A 62 -18.66 28.37 87.73
CA LEU A 62 -18.59 28.55 86.30
C LEU A 62 -17.70 29.75 85.96
N ARG A 63 -16.73 29.53 85.07
CA ARG A 63 -15.91 30.57 84.44
C ARG A 63 -15.81 30.31 82.95
N GLN A 64 -15.42 31.35 82.21
CA GLN A 64 -15.18 31.25 80.79
C GLN A 64 -13.76 31.66 80.45
N PHE A 65 -13.16 30.92 79.53
CA PHE A 65 -11.90 31.28 78.91
C PHE A 65 -11.98 31.07 77.40
N LYS A 66 -11.97 32.14 76.61
CA LYS A 66 -12.23 32.08 75.16
C LYS A 66 -13.54 31.33 74.88
N HIS A 67 -13.49 30.22 74.15
CA HIS A 67 -14.62 29.35 73.84
C HIS A 67 -14.72 28.12 74.78
N TYR A 68 -13.93 28.11 75.85
CA TYR A 68 -13.96 27.06 76.85
C TYR A 68 -14.80 27.49 78.05
N LEU A 69 -15.74 26.64 78.46
CA LEU A 69 -16.44 26.76 79.73
C LEU A 69 -15.69 25.93 80.79
N LEU A 70 -15.29 26.62 81.85
CA LEU A 70 -14.54 26.07 82.98
C LEU A 70 -15.53 25.80 84.11
N LEU A 71 -15.72 24.53 84.43
CA LEU A 71 -16.75 24.07 85.34
C LEU A 71 -16.13 23.35 86.53
N ALA A 72 -16.42 23.80 87.74
CA ALA A 72 -16.16 23.02 88.94
C ALA A 72 -17.47 22.40 89.41
N THR A 73 -17.50 21.07 89.54
CA THR A 73 -18.63 20.33 90.09
C THR A 73 -18.23 19.65 91.38
N ALA A 74 -19.18 19.52 92.32
CA ALA A 74 -18.91 18.77 93.53
C ALA A 74 -18.71 17.30 93.16
N ALA A 75 -17.65 16.68 93.70
CA ALA A 75 -17.38 15.29 93.37
C ALA A 75 -18.53 14.40 93.87
N PRO A 76 -19.02 13.44 93.07
CA PRO A 76 -19.90 12.40 93.58
C PRO A 76 -19.14 11.60 94.66
N SER A 77 -19.87 11.20 95.71
CA SER A 77 -19.34 10.58 96.93
C SER A 77 -18.51 9.30 96.72
N SER A 78 -18.43 8.75 95.50
CA SER A 78 -17.61 7.60 95.13
C SER A 78 -16.14 7.93 94.80
N MET A 79 -15.78 9.21 94.61
CA MET A 79 -14.44 9.64 94.17
C MET A 79 -13.67 10.49 95.21
N ALA A 80 -14.21 10.63 96.43
CA ALA A 80 -13.55 11.38 97.49
C ALA A 80 -12.34 10.62 98.06
N PRO A 81 -11.15 11.24 98.19
CA PRO A 81 -10.01 10.59 98.84
C PRO A 81 -10.32 10.37 100.33
N VAL A 82 -10.09 9.15 100.83
CA VAL A 82 -10.29 8.79 102.24
C VAL A 82 -9.12 9.33 103.07
N LEU A 83 -9.40 10.23 104.00
CA LEU A 83 -8.45 10.67 105.05
C LEU A 83 -8.79 9.95 106.36
N GLU A 84 -7.84 9.19 106.93
CA GLU A 84 -7.99 8.48 108.20
C GLU A 84 -8.00 9.47 109.39
N LYS A 85 -8.97 9.32 110.31
CA LYS A 85 -9.06 10.11 111.55
C LYS A 85 -8.09 9.58 112.62
N PRO A 86 -7.43 10.44 113.43
CA PRO A 86 -6.66 10.00 114.58
C PRO A 86 -7.58 9.62 115.75
N ALA A 87 -7.18 8.57 116.48
CA ALA A 87 -7.94 7.94 117.55
C ALA A 87 -7.74 8.61 118.92
N GLY A 88 -8.84 8.87 119.64
CA GLY A 88 -8.86 8.86 121.11
C GLY A 88 -9.51 10.08 121.79
N GLY A 89 -10.59 9.85 122.56
CA GLY A 89 -10.89 10.62 123.78
C GLY A 89 -12.31 11.17 124.00
N SER A 90 -13.19 10.34 124.59
CA SER A 90 -14.37 10.62 125.47
C SER A 90 -15.55 11.56 125.05
N PRO A 91 -16.82 11.21 125.42
CA PRO A 91 -18.04 12.04 125.24
C PRO A 91 -18.43 12.78 126.56
N PRO A 92 -19.54 13.57 126.70
CA PRO A 92 -20.41 14.39 125.81
C PRO A 92 -20.42 15.89 126.33
N PRO A 93 -21.39 16.85 126.09
CA PRO A 93 -22.85 16.79 126.25
C PRO A 93 -23.71 17.48 125.16
N GLU A 94 -25.02 17.25 125.24
CA GLU A 94 -26.09 17.91 124.49
C GLU A 94 -26.16 19.42 124.76
N ALA A 95 -26.21 20.25 123.70
CA ALA A 95 -27.01 21.48 123.62
C ALA A 95 -26.90 22.12 122.22
N ALA A 96 -28.07 22.37 121.64
CA ALA A 96 -28.47 23.48 120.75
C ALA A 96 -27.57 23.93 119.58
N ASP A 97 -28.15 23.85 118.37
CA ASP A 97 -27.97 24.70 117.19
C ASP A 97 -26.56 25.25 116.89
N ASN A 98 -25.89 24.61 115.93
CA ASN A 98 -25.17 25.32 114.87
C ASN A 98 -24.89 24.39 113.69
N ARG A 99 -25.61 24.60 112.58
CA ARG A 99 -25.31 23.97 111.28
C ARG A 99 -23.98 24.52 110.75
N VAL A 100 -22.89 23.83 111.06
CA VAL A 100 -21.59 24.01 110.40
C VAL A 100 -21.54 23.05 109.20
N TYR A 101 -21.68 23.57 107.98
CA TYR A 101 -21.43 22.79 106.77
C TYR A 101 -19.92 22.70 106.54
N SER A 102 -19.32 21.53 106.82
CA SER A 102 -17.97 21.18 106.36
C SER A 102 -18.11 20.30 105.11
N TYR A 103 -18.11 20.90 103.93
CA TYR A 103 -18.02 20.14 102.67
C TYR A 103 -16.57 19.69 102.48
N ASN A 104 -16.35 18.37 102.54
CA ASN A 104 -15.07 17.73 102.25
C ASN A 104 -14.66 17.96 100.79
N ASP A 105 -13.74 18.91 100.58
CA ASP A 105 -12.39 18.76 100.00
C ASP A 105 -12.15 18.03 98.66
N ALA A 106 -13.14 17.75 97.81
CA ALA A 106 -12.86 17.36 96.42
C ALA A 106 -13.89 17.89 95.43
N THR A 107 -13.43 18.63 94.41
CA THR A 107 -14.26 19.05 93.28
C THR A 107 -13.66 18.53 91.99
N THR A 108 -14.49 18.08 91.07
CA THR A 108 -14.06 17.75 89.70
C THR A 108 -14.07 19.01 88.86
N PHE A 109 -12.91 19.35 88.31
CA PHE A 109 -12.73 20.45 87.38
C PHE A 109 -12.82 19.91 85.95
N THR A 110 -13.74 20.46 85.17
CA THR A 110 -14.05 20.06 83.80
C THR A 110 -13.91 21.27 82.89
N ILE A 111 -13.17 21.11 81.79
CA ILE A 111 -13.05 22.10 80.73
C ILE A 111 -13.89 21.62 79.54
N LEU A 112 -14.92 22.37 79.18
CA LEU A 112 -15.82 22.08 78.06
C LEU A 112 -15.50 23.00 76.88
N ASP A 113 -15.26 22.43 75.72
CA ASP A 113 -15.11 23.17 74.46
C ASP A 113 -16.48 23.30 73.79
N THR A 114 -17.04 24.52 73.78
CA THR A 114 -18.38 24.76 73.23
C THR A 114 -18.40 24.75 71.70
N LYS A 115 -17.27 25.02 71.04
CA LYS A 115 -17.16 25.04 69.57
C LYS A 115 -17.09 23.63 69.00
N ASN A 116 -16.23 22.78 69.55
CA ASN A 116 -16.06 21.41 69.08
C ASN A 116 -16.97 20.40 69.81
N LYS A 117 -17.77 20.85 70.78
CA LYS A 117 -18.68 20.04 71.61
C LYS A 117 -17.98 18.85 72.27
N LEU A 118 -16.79 19.10 72.84
CA LEU A 118 -15.97 18.07 73.47
C LEU A 118 -15.61 18.45 74.90
N VAL A 119 -15.36 17.44 75.73
CA VAL A 119 -14.76 17.63 77.05
C VAL A 119 -13.24 17.63 76.87
N ALA A 120 -12.61 18.80 77.03
CA ALA A 120 -11.19 18.96 76.79
C ALA A 120 -10.33 18.41 77.93
N TYR A 121 -10.83 18.51 79.17
CA TYR A 121 -10.18 17.98 80.36
C TYR A 121 -11.19 17.70 81.45
N THR A 122 -10.97 16.63 82.21
CA THR A 122 -11.66 16.36 83.48
C THR A 122 -10.63 15.87 84.48
N GLY A 123 -10.57 16.49 85.66
CA GLY A 123 -9.66 16.08 86.73
C GLY A 123 -10.23 16.38 88.11
N VAL A 124 -9.81 15.61 89.11
CA VAL A 124 -10.19 15.84 90.51
C VAL A 124 -9.18 16.78 91.15
N VAL A 125 -9.65 17.87 91.74
CA VAL A 125 -8.83 18.82 92.51
C VAL A 125 -9.06 18.55 94.00
N ALA A 126 -8.04 18.02 94.66
CA ALA A 126 -8.03 17.82 96.10
C ALA A 126 -8.05 19.19 96.83
N GLY A 127 -8.84 19.29 97.89
CA GLY A 127 -9.13 20.54 98.61
C GLY A 127 -10.23 21.39 97.97
N GLY A 128 -10.79 20.97 96.84
CA GLY A 128 -11.79 21.71 96.08
C GLY A 128 -11.25 22.96 95.37
N VAL A 129 -11.91 23.37 94.29
CA VAL A 129 -11.56 24.60 93.54
C VAL A 129 -12.06 25.81 94.31
N ARG A 130 -11.14 26.64 94.81
CA ARG A 130 -11.45 27.90 95.52
C ARG A 130 -11.61 29.08 94.58
N GLY A 131 -10.89 29.06 93.47
CA GLY A 131 -10.93 30.12 92.47
C GLY A 131 -10.30 29.66 91.16
N VAL A 132 -10.75 30.26 90.08
CA VAL A 132 -10.20 30.07 88.74
C VAL A 132 -9.91 31.45 88.18
N ALA A 133 -8.65 31.68 87.80
CA ALA A 133 -8.18 32.91 87.21
C ALA A 133 -7.72 32.65 85.76
N THR A 134 -8.02 33.58 84.87
CA THR A 134 -7.70 33.49 83.44
C THR A 134 -6.81 34.65 83.06
N GLU A 135 -5.52 34.54 83.36
CA GLU A 135 -4.53 35.59 83.13
C GLU A 135 -3.43 35.10 82.19
N TRP A 136 -2.80 36.02 81.46
CA TRP A 136 -1.67 35.71 80.56
C TRP A 136 -1.95 34.62 79.52
N GLY A 137 -3.20 34.48 79.09
CA GLY A 137 -3.59 33.48 78.09
C GLY A 137 -3.58 32.03 78.60
N SER A 138 -3.56 31.81 79.92
CA SER A 138 -3.64 30.49 80.53
C SER A 138 -4.72 30.44 81.62
N VAL A 139 -5.14 29.24 82.00
CA VAL A 139 -6.12 29.03 83.07
C VAL A 139 -5.38 28.56 84.33
N PHE A 140 -5.52 29.31 85.42
CA PHE A 140 -4.96 29.00 86.73
C PHE A 140 -6.07 28.56 87.67
N VAL A 141 -5.96 27.36 88.22
CA VAL A 141 -6.94 26.80 89.16
C VAL A 141 -6.32 26.72 90.54
N LEU A 142 -6.90 27.45 91.50
CA LEU A 142 -6.46 27.47 92.90
C LEU A 142 -7.23 26.42 93.71
N GLY A 143 -6.52 25.39 94.16
CA GLY A 143 -7.04 24.35 95.05
C GLY A 143 -7.05 24.79 96.53
N GLY A 144 -7.94 24.20 97.33
CA GLY A 144 -8.08 24.53 98.75
C GLY A 144 -6.88 24.19 99.64
N HIS A 145 -5.97 23.32 99.17
CA HIS A 145 -4.71 23.02 99.86
C HIS A 145 -3.56 23.98 99.49
N GLY A 146 -3.84 25.07 98.78
CA GLY A 146 -2.84 26.04 98.34
C GLY A 146 -2.05 25.61 97.09
N THR A 147 -2.53 24.61 96.35
CA THR A 147 -1.99 24.22 95.05
C THR A 147 -2.52 25.13 93.94
N LEU A 148 -1.67 25.47 92.98
CA LEU A 148 -2.04 26.27 91.81
C LEU A 148 -1.73 25.47 90.54
N ASP A 149 -2.77 24.96 89.89
CA ASP A 149 -2.62 24.19 88.65
C ASP A 149 -2.69 25.14 87.44
N LEU A 150 -1.69 25.04 86.56
CA LEU A 150 -1.61 25.80 85.31
C LEU A 150 -2.08 24.93 84.14
N PHE A 151 -3.11 25.40 83.44
CA PHE A 151 -3.60 24.81 82.20
C PHE A 151 -3.25 25.72 81.03
N SER A 152 -2.36 25.22 80.17
CA SER A 152 -1.99 25.85 78.91
C SER A 152 -2.68 25.14 77.74
N GLU A 153 -3.22 25.93 76.81
CA GLU A 153 -3.80 25.39 75.57
C GLU A 153 -2.69 24.78 74.71
N LYS A 154 -2.85 23.50 74.34
CA LYS A 154 -1.93 22.83 73.40
C LYS A 154 -2.08 23.39 71.99
N ASP A 155 -1.00 23.32 71.24
CA ASP A 155 -1.03 23.69 69.82
C ASP A 155 -1.96 22.77 69.01
N LEU A 156 -2.49 23.27 67.90
CA LEU A 156 -3.44 22.53 67.07
C LEU A 156 -2.84 21.24 66.51
N LEU A 157 -1.55 21.25 66.12
CA LEU A 157 -0.84 20.06 65.65
C LEU A 157 -0.79 18.96 66.71
N GLU A 158 -0.50 19.32 67.96
CA GLU A 158 -0.50 18.36 69.08
C GLU A 158 -1.91 17.85 69.37
N LYS A 159 -2.94 18.71 69.31
CA LYS A 159 -4.33 18.32 69.48
C LYS A 159 -4.74 17.30 68.40
N LEU A 160 -4.37 17.55 67.13
CA LEU A 160 -4.63 16.63 66.02
C LEU A 160 -3.88 15.29 66.20
N ASP A 161 -2.62 15.31 66.64
CA ASP A 161 -1.85 14.10 66.93
C ASP A 161 -2.48 13.23 68.02
N ILE A 162 -3.04 13.85 69.07
CA ILE A 162 -3.79 13.15 70.11
C ILE A 162 -5.04 12.50 69.51
N LEU A 163 -5.78 13.23 68.68
CA LEU A 163 -6.99 12.71 68.01
C LEU A 163 -6.66 11.56 67.05
N TYR A 164 -5.53 11.64 66.33
CA TYR A 164 -5.06 10.56 65.46
C TYR A 164 -4.72 9.29 66.25
N ARG A 165 -4.03 9.42 67.39
CA ARG A 165 -3.70 8.28 68.26
C ARG A 165 -4.95 7.60 68.83
N GLN A 166 -6.02 8.37 69.06
CA GLN A 166 -7.30 7.87 69.55
C GLN A 166 -8.26 7.44 68.43
N ASN A 167 -7.85 7.55 67.15
CA ASN A 167 -8.67 7.28 65.96
C ASN A 167 -9.97 8.12 65.86
N LEU A 168 -9.99 9.31 66.46
CA LEU A 168 -11.13 10.23 66.44
C LEU A 168 -11.08 11.17 65.22
N TYR A 169 -10.99 10.60 64.02
CA TYR A 169 -10.85 11.36 62.77
C TYR A 169 -12.03 12.30 62.45
N PRO A 170 -13.31 11.94 62.67
CA PRO A 170 -14.42 12.87 62.43
C PRO A 170 -14.35 14.14 63.30
N LEU A 171 -13.83 14.00 64.52
CA LEU A 171 -13.61 15.14 65.42
C LEU A 171 -12.41 15.97 64.95
N ALA A 172 -11.35 15.33 64.47
CA ALA A 172 -10.19 16.01 63.89
C ALA A 172 -10.58 16.86 62.66
N VAL A 173 -11.45 16.35 61.78
CA VAL A 173 -11.98 17.11 60.64
C VAL A 173 -12.80 18.33 61.11
N LYS A 174 -13.72 18.15 62.06
CA LYS A 174 -14.50 19.27 62.62
C LYS A 174 -13.60 20.32 63.27
N MET A 175 -12.60 19.90 64.02
CA MET A 175 -11.66 20.80 64.69
C MET A 175 -10.82 21.58 63.67
N ALA A 176 -10.40 20.95 62.58
CA ALA A 176 -9.66 21.62 61.51
C ALA A 176 -10.53 22.60 60.70
N GLN A 177 -11.78 22.24 60.40
CA GLN A 177 -12.74 23.14 59.75
C GLN A 177 -13.05 24.36 60.63
N ASN A 178 -13.27 24.16 61.93
CA ASN A 178 -13.53 25.24 62.89
C ASN A 178 -12.29 26.11 63.15
N GLY A 179 -11.09 25.55 62.99
CA GLY A 179 -9.81 26.23 63.18
C GLY A 179 -9.37 27.09 62.00
N ASN A 180 -10.17 27.23 60.94
CA ASN A 180 -9.81 27.89 59.68
C ASN A 180 -8.48 27.36 59.10
N TYR A 181 -8.25 26.05 59.22
CA TYR A 181 -7.07 25.43 58.63
C TYR A 181 -7.15 25.47 57.10
N ASP A 182 -5.98 25.48 56.46
CA ASP A 182 -5.87 25.41 55.01
C ASP A 182 -6.52 24.13 54.48
N THR A 183 -7.24 24.26 53.37
CA THR A 183 -7.95 23.16 52.72
C THR A 183 -7.03 21.99 52.36
N ALA A 184 -5.75 22.27 52.08
CA ALA A 184 -4.72 21.26 51.85
C ALA A 184 -4.43 20.41 53.10
N SER A 185 -4.26 21.03 54.26
CA SER A 185 -4.07 20.31 55.52
C SER A 185 -5.33 19.54 55.94
N VAL A 186 -6.53 20.07 55.69
CA VAL A 186 -7.80 19.33 55.89
C VAL A 186 -7.87 18.09 54.98
N ALA A 187 -7.45 18.20 53.72
CA ALA A 187 -7.32 17.04 52.82
C ALA A 187 -6.31 16.01 53.36
N GLY A 188 -5.24 16.45 54.02
CA GLY A 188 -4.33 15.58 54.76
C GLY A 188 -5.01 14.76 55.87
N ILE A 189 -6.00 15.33 56.56
CA ILE A 189 -6.82 14.63 57.57
C ILE A 189 -7.69 13.58 56.90
N TYR A 190 -8.39 13.94 55.82
CA TYR A 190 -9.22 13.01 55.04
C TYR A 190 -8.40 11.84 54.48
N LYS A 191 -7.16 12.09 54.03
CA LYS A 191 -6.22 11.03 53.62
C LYS A 191 -5.94 10.05 54.76
N ARG A 192 -5.56 10.54 55.94
CA ARG A 192 -5.28 9.67 57.11
C ARG A 192 -6.52 8.91 57.56
N TYR A 193 -7.69 9.56 57.48
CA TYR A 193 -8.96 8.92 57.81
C TYR A 193 -9.31 7.80 56.82
N GLY A 194 -9.16 8.06 55.52
CA GLY A 194 -9.31 7.05 54.47
C GLY A 194 -8.31 5.91 54.60
N ASP A 195 -7.07 6.18 54.99
CA ASP A 195 -6.04 5.16 55.22
C ASP A 195 -6.41 4.22 56.38
N TRP A 196 -6.95 4.80 57.47
CA TRP A 196 -7.43 4.03 58.62
C TRP A 196 -8.66 3.18 58.29
N LEU A 197 -9.65 3.76 57.57
CA LEU A 197 -10.84 3.02 57.12
C LEU A 197 -10.47 1.90 56.13
N TYR A 198 -9.52 2.16 55.23
CA TYR A 198 -9.00 1.16 54.30
C TYR A 198 -8.36 -0.02 55.05
N GLY A 199 -7.63 0.25 56.14
CA GLY A 199 -7.07 -0.80 57.00
C GLY A 199 -8.11 -1.59 57.81
N LYS A 200 -9.34 -1.11 57.90
CA LYS A 200 -10.49 -1.78 58.54
C LYS A 200 -11.36 -2.57 57.57
N ASP A 201 -10.95 -2.69 56.31
CA ASP A 201 -11.72 -3.29 55.22
C ASP A 201 -13.04 -2.56 54.89
N GLU A 202 -13.21 -1.32 55.32
CA GLU A 202 -14.38 -0.49 54.99
C GLU A 202 -14.08 0.38 53.75
N PHE A 203 -14.07 -0.26 52.58
CA PHE A 203 -13.53 0.35 51.36
C PHE A 203 -14.40 1.44 50.74
N ASP A 204 -15.73 1.33 50.86
CA ASP A 204 -16.68 2.28 50.28
C ASP A 204 -16.69 3.59 51.07
N THR A 205 -16.71 3.49 52.40
CA THR A 205 -16.61 4.65 53.29
C THR A 205 -15.22 5.29 53.19
N ALA A 206 -14.15 4.49 53.06
CA ALA A 206 -12.82 4.99 52.78
C ALA A 206 -12.76 5.76 51.45
N MET A 207 -13.42 5.25 50.40
CA MET A 207 -13.45 5.91 49.09
C MET A 207 -14.16 7.27 49.15
N ALA A 208 -15.27 7.36 49.88
CA ALA A 208 -15.95 8.63 50.11
C ALA A 208 -15.03 9.68 50.76
N GLN A 209 -14.10 9.26 51.64
CA GLN A 209 -13.09 10.18 52.21
C GLN A 209 -12.01 10.55 51.19
N TYR A 210 -11.53 9.59 50.37
CA TYR A 210 -10.56 9.90 49.33
C TYR A 210 -11.11 10.84 48.26
N MET A 211 -12.40 10.77 47.93
CA MET A 211 -13.07 11.72 47.02
C MET A 211 -12.97 13.17 47.53
N GLN A 212 -13.00 13.39 48.85
CA GLN A 212 -12.80 14.73 49.43
C GLN A 212 -11.36 15.24 49.36
N THR A 213 -10.39 14.39 48.97
CA THR A 213 -8.97 14.76 48.83
C THR A 213 -8.59 15.17 47.41
N ILE A 214 -9.53 15.11 46.46
CA ILE A 214 -9.31 15.46 45.06
C ILE A 214 -8.82 16.91 44.96
N GLY A 215 -7.70 17.08 44.24
CA GLY A 215 -7.06 18.38 44.01
C GLY A 215 -5.93 18.74 44.98
N PHE A 216 -5.78 18.02 46.08
CA PHE A 216 -4.68 18.21 47.03
C PHE A 216 -3.76 16.98 47.13
N VAL A 217 -4.34 15.78 47.05
CA VAL A 217 -3.59 14.51 47.08
C VAL A 217 -3.43 13.98 45.67
N GLU A 218 -2.24 13.46 45.36
CA GLU A 218 -1.94 12.88 44.06
C GLU A 218 -2.84 11.65 43.78
N PRO A 219 -3.59 11.62 42.66
CA PRO A 219 -4.50 10.51 42.31
C PRO A 219 -3.82 9.14 42.26
N SER A 220 -2.55 9.09 41.86
CA SER A 220 -1.70 7.88 41.83
C SER A 220 -1.71 7.12 43.17
N TYR A 221 -1.80 7.84 44.30
CA TYR A 221 -1.84 7.26 45.63
C TYR A 221 -3.09 6.38 45.84
N VAL A 222 -4.25 6.89 45.46
CA VAL A 222 -5.55 6.20 45.61
C VAL A 222 -5.67 5.09 44.57
N ILE A 223 -5.31 5.38 43.31
CA ILE A 223 -5.37 4.41 42.21
C ILE A 223 -4.58 3.15 42.53
N ARG A 224 -3.35 3.29 43.05
CA ARG A 224 -2.51 2.13 43.43
C ARG A 224 -3.12 1.27 44.52
N LYS A 225 -3.92 1.85 45.43
CA LYS A 225 -4.61 1.10 46.49
C LYS A 225 -5.85 0.34 46.01
N TYR A 226 -6.46 0.77 44.92
CA TYR A 226 -7.74 0.23 44.43
C TYR A 226 -7.65 -0.46 43.06
N LEU A 227 -6.43 -0.79 42.60
CA LEU A 227 -6.19 -1.43 41.30
C LEU A 227 -6.64 -2.90 41.23
N ASP A 228 -7.01 -3.50 42.37
CA ASP A 228 -7.52 -4.87 42.45
C ASP A 228 -8.86 -5.00 41.71
N ALA A 229 -9.01 -6.08 40.93
CA ALA A 229 -10.19 -6.37 40.12
C ALA A 229 -11.49 -6.40 40.93
N GLN A 230 -11.45 -6.82 42.20
CA GLN A 230 -12.63 -6.86 43.08
C GLN A 230 -13.14 -5.46 43.46
N ARG A 231 -12.32 -4.42 43.29
CA ARG A 231 -12.55 -3.07 43.80
C ARG A 231 -12.67 -2.03 42.69
N LEU A 232 -12.78 -2.49 41.44
CA LEU A 232 -12.90 -1.64 40.26
C LEU A 232 -14.11 -0.70 40.34
N GLY A 233 -15.20 -1.10 41.00
CA GLY A 233 -16.37 -0.23 41.21
C GLY A 233 -16.00 1.05 41.98
N ASN A 234 -15.28 0.92 43.10
CA ASN A 234 -14.85 2.04 43.92
C ASN A 234 -13.84 2.92 43.19
N LEU A 235 -12.90 2.29 42.46
CA LEU A 235 -11.96 3.02 41.62
C LEU A 235 -12.67 3.81 40.51
N THR A 236 -13.72 3.24 39.93
CA THR A 236 -14.53 3.90 38.88
C THR A 236 -15.20 5.15 39.44
N SER A 237 -15.81 5.08 40.63
CA SER A 237 -16.40 6.26 41.28
C SER A 237 -15.39 7.36 41.58
N TYR A 238 -14.18 6.99 42.02
CA TYR A 238 -13.11 7.96 42.24
C TYR A 238 -12.66 8.64 40.94
N LEU A 239 -12.44 7.86 39.88
CA LEU A 239 -12.03 8.38 38.57
C LEU A 239 -13.14 9.23 37.92
N GLN A 240 -14.42 8.91 38.15
CA GLN A 240 -15.56 9.71 37.72
C GLN A 240 -15.57 11.09 38.37
N GLU A 241 -15.41 11.18 39.69
CA GLU A 241 -15.32 12.48 40.38
C GLU A 241 -14.06 13.25 39.99
N LEU A 242 -12.93 12.55 39.82
CA LEU A 242 -11.69 13.18 39.35
C LEU A 242 -11.88 13.80 37.96
N HIS A 243 -12.63 13.11 37.09
CA HIS A 243 -13.00 13.59 35.76
C HIS A 243 -13.99 14.75 35.83
N ALA A 244 -15.04 14.66 36.67
CA ALA A 244 -16.03 15.71 36.87
C ALA A 244 -15.40 17.01 37.43
N ALA A 245 -14.35 16.88 38.24
CA ALA A 245 -13.58 18.00 38.76
C ALA A 245 -12.62 18.62 37.73
N GLY A 246 -12.49 18.05 36.52
CA GLY A 246 -11.57 18.54 35.47
C GLY A 246 -10.08 18.35 35.79
N MET A 247 -9.76 17.47 36.75
CA MET A 247 -8.39 17.23 37.25
C MET A 247 -7.82 15.89 36.75
N ALA A 248 -8.53 15.21 35.84
CA ALA A 248 -8.12 13.95 35.26
C ALA A 248 -7.11 14.16 34.11
N THR A 249 -6.11 13.29 34.04
CA THR A 249 -5.15 13.22 32.92
C THR A 249 -5.64 12.23 31.86
N SER A 250 -4.97 12.19 30.70
CA SER A 250 -5.21 11.20 29.64
C SER A 250 -5.12 9.75 30.13
N ASP A 251 -4.22 9.49 31.07
CA ASP A 251 -4.01 8.16 31.61
C ASP A 251 -5.16 7.77 32.57
N HIS A 252 -5.66 8.72 33.34
CA HIS A 252 -6.78 8.51 34.26
C HIS A 252 -8.10 8.27 33.51
N THR A 253 -8.33 8.99 32.43
CA THR A 253 -9.51 8.81 31.55
C THR A 253 -9.45 7.49 30.79
N THR A 254 -8.27 7.07 30.33
CA THR A 254 -8.06 5.76 29.69
C THR A 254 -8.25 4.61 30.68
N LEU A 255 -7.78 4.78 31.92
CA LEU A 255 -8.02 3.82 33.00
C LEU A 255 -9.51 3.72 33.33
N LEU A 256 -10.24 4.84 33.37
CA LEU A 256 -11.68 4.88 33.58
C LEU A 256 -12.43 4.10 32.48
N LEU A 257 -12.04 4.27 31.21
CA LEU A 257 -12.58 3.51 30.09
C LEU A 257 -12.33 1.99 30.25
N ASN A 258 -11.12 1.62 30.67
CA ASN A 258 -10.76 0.23 30.94
C ASN A 258 -11.58 -0.35 32.11
N CYS A 259 -11.87 0.47 33.14
CA CYS A 259 -12.78 0.10 34.21
C CYS A 259 -14.22 -0.15 33.69
N TYR A 260 -14.77 0.74 32.86
CA TYR A 260 -16.12 0.56 32.30
C TYR A 260 -16.24 -0.71 31.46
N THR A 261 -15.26 -0.97 30.59
CA THR A 261 -15.25 -2.16 29.74
C THR A 261 -15.11 -3.45 30.55
N LYS A 262 -14.31 -3.45 31.63
CA LYS A 262 -14.21 -4.61 32.54
C LYS A 262 -15.46 -4.83 33.39
N LEU A 263 -16.14 -3.77 33.81
CA LEU A 263 -17.39 -3.84 34.55
C LEU A 263 -18.61 -4.14 33.64
N ARG A 264 -18.43 -4.12 32.32
CA ARG A 264 -19.48 -4.28 31.30
C ARG A 264 -20.66 -3.31 31.47
N ASP A 265 -20.37 -2.09 31.91
CA ASP A 265 -21.36 -1.03 32.07
C ASP A 265 -21.53 -0.26 30.75
N GLU A 266 -22.39 -0.80 29.86
CA GLU A 266 -22.61 -0.28 28.51
C GLU A 266 -23.24 1.11 28.48
N GLU A 267 -24.19 1.39 29.38
CA GLU A 267 -24.82 2.72 29.48
C GLU A 267 -23.80 3.78 29.91
N ARG A 268 -23.02 3.44 30.94
CA ARG A 268 -21.83 4.15 31.44
C ARG A 268 -20.92 4.60 30.29
N LEU A 269 -20.50 3.58 29.55
CA LEU A 269 -19.55 3.70 28.46
C LEU A 269 -20.11 4.52 27.29
N ASN A 270 -21.37 4.29 26.90
CA ASN A 270 -22.02 5.02 25.81
C ASN A 270 -22.16 6.52 26.13
N GLN A 271 -22.59 6.87 27.34
CA GLN A 271 -22.65 8.27 27.77
C GLN A 271 -21.25 8.90 27.76
N PHE A 272 -20.25 8.19 28.29
CA PHE A 272 -18.87 8.69 28.29
C PHE A 272 -18.35 8.96 26.87
N ILE A 273 -18.63 8.06 25.91
CA ILE A 273 -18.18 8.18 24.53
C ILE A 273 -18.95 9.26 23.75
N HIS A 274 -20.25 9.45 23.99
CA HIS A 274 -21.08 10.37 23.18
C HIS A 274 -21.15 11.81 23.73
N THR A 275 -21.01 12.01 25.04
CA THR A 275 -21.26 13.31 25.69
C THR A 275 -20.02 14.21 25.74
N GLN A 276 -18.82 13.67 25.54
CA GLN A 276 -17.58 14.44 25.65
C GLN A 276 -17.16 15.02 24.29
N GLU A 277 -16.88 16.33 24.24
CA GLU A 277 -16.26 17.00 23.07
C GLU A 277 -14.73 17.05 23.20
N ASP A 278 -14.22 17.18 24.44
CA ASP A 278 -12.79 17.21 24.76
C ASP A 278 -12.29 15.82 25.16
N TYR A 279 -12.04 14.99 24.16
CA TYR A 279 -11.48 13.66 24.35
C TYR A 279 -9.99 13.72 24.67
N GLN A 280 -9.66 13.83 25.95
CA GLN A 280 -8.28 13.82 26.41
C GLN A 280 -7.70 12.41 26.61
N PHE A 281 -8.34 11.33 26.14
CA PHE A 281 -7.82 9.96 26.27
C PHE A 281 -7.13 9.45 25.00
N ASP A 282 -6.30 8.42 25.15
CA ASP A 282 -5.67 7.73 24.03
C ASP A 282 -6.71 6.91 23.23
N VAL A 283 -7.08 7.43 22.06
CA VAL A 283 -8.06 6.85 21.15
C VAL A 283 -7.66 5.45 20.67
N ASP A 284 -6.36 5.21 20.42
CA ASP A 284 -5.89 3.92 19.90
C ASP A 284 -6.02 2.82 20.97
N THR A 285 -5.65 3.16 22.20
CA THR A 285 -5.87 2.28 23.36
C THR A 285 -7.37 2.07 23.61
N ALA A 286 -8.18 3.11 23.51
CA ALA A 286 -9.63 3.03 23.70
C ALA A 286 -10.30 2.06 22.71
N ILE A 287 -9.99 2.18 21.41
CA ILE A 287 -10.51 1.26 20.38
C ILE A 287 -10.04 -0.17 20.65
N HIS A 288 -8.78 -0.36 21.05
CA HIS A 288 -8.24 -1.68 21.34
C HIS A 288 -8.93 -2.35 22.53
N VAL A 289 -9.15 -1.63 23.62
CA VAL A 289 -9.82 -2.13 24.82
C VAL A 289 -11.29 -2.46 24.53
N CYS A 290 -12.01 -1.58 23.82
CA CYS A 290 -13.39 -1.85 23.40
C CYS A 290 -13.47 -3.11 22.52
N ARG A 291 -12.52 -3.28 21.59
CA ARG A 291 -12.43 -4.47 20.73
C ARG A 291 -12.16 -5.75 21.53
N GLN A 292 -11.23 -5.73 22.49
CA GLN A 292 -10.94 -6.90 23.34
C GLN A 292 -12.12 -7.29 24.23
N ALA A 293 -12.87 -6.30 24.71
CA ALA A 293 -14.03 -6.51 25.55
C ALA A 293 -15.30 -6.93 24.77
N GLY A 294 -15.27 -6.87 23.43
CA GLY A 294 -16.38 -7.25 22.55
C GLY A 294 -17.37 -6.12 22.24
N PHE A 295 -17.07 -4.87 22.63
CA PHE A 295 -17.88 -3.68 22.37
C PHE A 295 -17.56 -3.09 20.98
N TYR A 296 -17.94 -3.80 19.92
CA TYR A 296 -17.57 -3.43 18.54
C TYR A 296 -18.27 -2.16 18.05
N GLU A 297 -19.51 -1.88 18.46
CA GLU A 297 -20.24 -0.68 18.02
C GLU A 297 -19.59 0.60 18.55
N GLN A 298 -19.21 0.60 19.82
CA GLN A 298 -18.50 1.69 20.48
C GLN A 298 -17.11 1.89 19.88
N ALA A 299 -16.41 0.79 19.59
CA ALA A 299 -15.11 0.84 18.91
C ALA A 299 -15.22 1.40 17.48
N LEU A 300 -16.29 1.08 16.75
CA LEU A 300 -16.56 1.63 15.42
C LEU A 300 -16.89 3.11 15.47
N TYR A 301 -17.73 3.54 16.43
CA TYR A 301 -18.06 4.95 16.62
C TYR A 301 -16.80 5.78 16.90
N LEU A 302 -15.93 5.29 17.81
CA LEU A 302 -14.65 5.94 18.10
C LEU A 302 -13.74 5.96 16.85
N ALA A 303 -13.63 4.84 16.14
CA ALA A 303 -12.77 4.77 14.95
C ALA A 303 -13.23 5.72 13.83
N ASP A 304 -14.55 5.85 13.61
CA ASP A 304 -15.12 6.75 12.60
C ASP A 304 -14.98 8.22 13.02
N LYS A 305 -15.34 8.56 14.27
CA LYS A 305 -15.28 9.94 14.78
C LYS A 305 -13.87 10.54 14.76
N PHE A 306 -12.85 9.72 15.02
CA PHE A 306 -11.44 10.15 15.03
C PHE A 306 -10.71 9.86 13.71
N ALA A 307 -11.41 9.47 12.65
CA ALA A 307 -10.82 9.13 11.34
C ALA A 307 -9.70 8.09 11.42
N LYS A 308 -9.82 7.10 12.33
CA LYS A 308 -8.90 5.95 12.47
C LYS A 308 -9.32 4.83 11.50
N THR A 309 -9.21 5.13 10.21
CA THR A 309 -9.67 4.30 9.08
C THR A 309 -9.14 2.86 9.12
N GLU A 310 -7.86 2.66 9.47
CA GLU A 310 -7.27 1.31 9.54
C GLU A 310 -7.99 0.43 10.57
N MET A 311 -8.26 0.98 11.75
CA MET A 311 -8.91 0.27 12.85
C MET A 311 -10.38 0.03 12.53
N TYR A 312 -11.05 1.00 11.91
CA TYR A 312 -12.42 0.86 11.42
C TYR A 312 -12.55 -0.31 10.42
N LEU A 313 -11.69 -0.35 9.40
CA LEU A 313 -11.69 -1.42 8.40
C LEU A 313 -11.35 -2.78 9.02
N LYS A 314 -10.40 -2.83 9.96
CA LYS A 314 -10.08 -4.07 10.68
C LYS A 314 -11.27 -4.58 11.49
N LEU A 315 -11.99 -3.69 12.18
CA LEU A 315 -13.21 -4.03 12.93
C LEU A 315 -14.32 -4.55 12.02
N LYS A 316 -14.57 -3.88 10.89
CA LYS A 316 -15.60 -4.29 9.93
C LYS A 316 -15.28 -5.61 9.24
N ILE A 317 -14.05 -5.78 8.74
CA ILE A 317 -13.65 -6.93 7.94
C ILE A 317 -13.33 -8.16 8.80
N ALA A 318 -12.56 -8.00 9.87
CA ALA A 318 -12.07 -9.14 10.66
C ALA A 318 -13.01 -9.53 11.81
N ASP A 319 -13.64 -8.56 12.48
CA ASP A 319 -14.44 -8.85 13.68
C ASP A 319 -15.96 -8.95 13.39
N GLN A 320 -16.53 -8.05 12.57
CA GLN A 320 -17.95 -8.11 12.17
C GLN A 320 -18.22 -8.95 10.91
N GLY A 321 -17.21 -9.16 10.05
CA GLY A 321 -17.37 -9.85 8.77
C GLY A 321 -18.20 -9.08 7.73
N ASP A 322 -18.50 -7.79 7.99
CA ASP A 322 -19.28 -6.92 7.11
C ASP A 322 -18.37 -6.25 6.08
N VAL A 323 -17.99 -7.05 5.08
CA VAL A 323 -17.10 -6.59 3.99
C VAL A 323 -17.80 -5.59 3.07
N ALA A 324 -19.13 -5.67 2.92
CA ALA A 324 -19.88 -4.76 2.07
C ALA A 324 -19.79 -3.31 2.59
N ALA A 325 -20.06 -3.08 3.88
CA ALA A 325 -19.92 -1.76 4.48
C ALA A 325 -18.47 -1.26 4.47
N ALA A 326 -17.49 -2.16 4.63
CA ALA A 326 -16.08 -1.81 4.52
C ALA A 326 -15.71 -1.30 3.12
N LEU A 327 -16.18 -1.96 2.05
CA LEU A 327 -15.94 -1.52 0.67
C LEU A 327 -16.61 -0.17 0.35
N VAL A 328 -17.83 0.05 0.85
CA VAL A 328 -18.52 1.35 0.71
C VAL A 328 -17.77 2.46 1.46
N TYR A 329 -17.25 2.17 2.64
CA TYR A 329 -16.41 3.13 3.36
C TYR A 329 -15.11 3.42 2.60
N MET A 330 -14.48 2.40 2.03
CA MET A 330 -13.26 2.54 1.22
C MET A 330 -13.51 3.35 -0.06
N SER A 331 -14.67 3.23 -0.70
CA SER A 331 -14.96 3.99 -1.93
C SER A 331 -15.08 5.50 -1.71
N GLY A 332 -15.31 5.94 -0.47
CA GLY A 332 -15.31 7.36 -0.07
C GLY A 332 -13.94 7.94 0.27
N LEU A 333 -12.88 7.12 0.37
CA LEU A 333 -11.52 7.56 0.72
C LEU A 333 -10.69 7.98 -0.51
N GLY A 334 -9.53 8.61 -0.26
CA GLY A 334 -8.58 8.97 -1.31
C GLY A 334 -7.92 7.74 -1.95
N GLY A 335 -7.65 7.79 -3.26
CA GLY A 335 -7.16 6.63 -4.02
C GLY A 335 -5.87 5.98 -3.48
N ALA A 336 -4.95 6.78 -2.93
CA ALA A 336 -3.71 6.26 -2.32
C ALA A 336 -3.96 5.49 -1.01
N GLU A 337 -4.90 5.96 -0.18
CA GLU A 337 -5.29 5.31 1.07
C GLU A 337 -6.01 3.99 0.77
N VAL A 338 -6.97 4.02 -0.16
CA VAL A 338 -7.69 2.81 -0.61
C VAL A 338 -6.71 1.76 -1.11
N SER A 339 -5.69 2.18 -1.88
CA SER A 339 -4.66 1.27 -2.38
C SER A 339 -3.88 0.59 -1.25
N SER A 340 -3.45 1.34 -0.23
CA SER A 340 -2.77 0.77 0.94
C SER A 340 -3.64 -0.25 1.68
N TYR A 341 -4.93 0.06 1.87
CA TYR A 341 -5.86 -0.83 2.55
C TYR A 341 -6.23 -2.06 1.72
N LEU A 342 -6.43 -1.94 0.41
CA LEU A 342 -6.63 -3.08 -0.49
C LEU A 342 -5.40 -3.99 -0.57
N ALA A 343 -4.19 -3.45 -0.44
CA ALA A 343 -2.98 -4.26 -0.37
C ALA A 343 -2.96 -5.20 0.84
N ARG A 344 -3.66 -4.85 1.92
CA ARG A 344 -3.64 -5.57 3.20
C ARG A 344 -4.91 -6.40 3.44
N PHE A 345 -6.07 -5.88 3.07
CA PHE A 345 -7.37 -6.53 3.25
C PHE A 345 -7.97 -7.11 1.96
N GLY A 346 -7.41 -6.77 0.79
CA GLY A 346 -7.99 -7.11 -0.51
C GLY A 346 -8.17 -8.60 -0.75
N ARG A 347 -7.26 -9.46 -0.27
CA ARG A 347 -7.43 -10.93 -0.40
C ARG A 347 -8.64 -11.43 0.37
N THR A 348 -8.88 -10.90 1.58
CA THR A 348 -10.07 -11.22 2.37
C THR A 348 -11.33 -10.71 1.69
N CYS A 349 -11.30 -9.47 1.16
CA CYS A 349 -12.44 -8.88 0.46
C CYS A 349 -12.79 -9.66 -0.82
N LEU A 350 -11.79 -10.08 -1.60
CA LEU A 350 -11.97 -10.94 -2.79
C LEU A 350 -12.54 -12.32 -2.42
N GLY A 351 -12.18 -12.85 -1.25
CA GLY A 351 -12.73 -14.11 -0.76
C GLY A 351 -14.24 -14.07 -0.50
N SER A 352 -14.77 -12.93 -0.05
CA SER A 352 -16.20 -12.78 0.27
C SER A 352 -17.02 -12.12 -0.84
N LEU A 353 -16.55 -11.00 -1.38
CA LEU A 353 -17.25 -10.13 -2.34
C LEU A 353 -16.31 -9.81 -3.51
N PRO A 354 -16.06 -10.79 -4.40
CA PRO A 354 -15.06 -10.65 -5.46
C PRO A 354 -15.45 -9.60 -6.52
N ARG A 355 -16.75 -9.43 -6.79
CA ARG A 355 -17.23 -8.48 -7.81
C ARG A 355 -16.97 -7.04 -7.38
N GLU A 356 -17.52 -6.66 -6.24
CA GLU A 356 -17.46 -5.31 -5.69
C GLU A 356 -16.01 -4.91 -5.39
N THR A 357 -15.20 -5.86 -4.91
CA THR A 357 -13.76 -5.64 -4.69
C THR A 357 -13.01 -5.45 -6.01
N THR A 358 -13.37 -6.19 -7.06
CA THR A 358 -12.76 -6.03 -8.40
C THR A 358 -13.11 -4.68 -9.00
N GLU A 359 -14.37 -4.24 -8.91
CA GLU A 359 -14.82 -2.93 -9.39
C GLU A 359 -14.05 -1.80 -8.69
N LEU A 360 -13.87 -1.88 -7.36
CA LEU A 360 -13.07 -0.90 -6.61
C LEU A 360 -11.58 -0.91 -7.02
N LEU A 361 -11.00 -2.09 -7.27
CA LEU A 361 -9.62 -2.22 -7.75
C LEU A 361 -9.44 -1.61 -9.15
N VAL A 362 -10.41 -1.79 -10.05
CA VAL A 362 -10.42 -1.17 -11.39
C VAL A 362 -10.45 0.36 -11.24
N ASP A 363 -11.33 0.89 -10.39
CA ASP A 363 -11.47 2.33 -10.18
C ASP A 363 -10.21 2.96 -9.59
N VAL A 364 -9.57 2.31 -8.61
CA VAL A 364 -8.30 2.79 -8.01
C VAL A 364 -7.16 2.75 -9.02
N CYS A 365 -7.09 1.70 -9.86
CA CYS A 365 -6.08 1.57 -10.89
C CYS A 365 -6.19 2.70 -11.92
N ILE A 366 -7.40 2.97 -12.43
CA ILE A 366 -7.63 4.00 -13.45
C ILE A 366 -7.39 5.40 -12.86
N LYS A 367 -8.04 5.75 -11.74
CA LYS A 367 -7.89 7.07 -11.10
C LYS A 367 -6.45 7.36 -10.69
N GLY A 368 -5.74 6.33 -10.23
CA GLY A 368 -4.36 6.46 -9.80
C GLY A 368 -3.39 6.73 -10.96
N MET A 369 -3.64 6.12 -12.12
CA MET A 369 -2.83 6.35 -13.31
C MET A 369 -3.15 7.70 -13.98
N ASP A 370 -4.41 8.18 -13.92
CA ASP A 370 -4.79 9.50 -14.43
C ASP A 370 -4.17 10.64 -13.61
N ALA A 371 -4.06 10.46 -12.28
CA ALA A 371 -3.33 11.38 -11.40
C ALA A 371 -1.84 11.48 -11.76
N ARG A 372 -1.19 10.35 -12.08
CA ARG A 372 0.21 10.33 -12.54
C ARG A 372 0.41 11.04 -13.89
N ALA A 373 -0.56 10.90 -14.81
CA ALA A 373 -0.52 11.59 -16.10
C ALA A 373 -0.70 13.12 -15.96
N ALA A 374 -1.55 13.56 -15.03
CA ALA A 374 -1.74 14.98 -14.72
C ALA A 374 -0.50 15.62 -14.07
N ASP A 375 0.16 14.90 -13.14
CA ASP A 375 1.40 15.36 -12.49
C ASP A 375 2.59 15.43 -13.47
N ALA A 376 2.63 14.57 -14.49
CA ALA A 376 3.65 14.62 -15.53
C ALA A 376 3.48 15.84 -16.47
N ALA A 377 2.24 16.30 -16.69
CA ALA A 377 1.94 17.45 -17.54
C ALA A 377 2.04 18.80 -16.80
N GLY A 378 1.79 18.83 -15.49
CA GLY A 378 1.92 20.01 -14.65
C GLY A 378 3.16 19.94 -13.77
N GLY A 379 4.28 20.53 -14.22
CA GLY A 379 5.57 20.57 -13.52
C GLY A 379 5.59 21.33 -12.18
N SER A 380 4.73 20.96 -11.24
CA SER A 380 4.67 21.46 -9.86
C SER A 380 5.29 20.42 -8.93
N ALA A 381 6.46 20.75 -8.38
CA ALA A 381 7.19 19.93 -7.41
C ALA A 381 6.49 19.76 -6.04
N LEU A 382 5.27 20.29 -5.86
CA LEU A 382 4.53 20.23 -4.58
C LEU A 382 3.55 19.05 -4.44
N ALA A 383 3.37 18.21 -5.47
CA ALA A 383 2.49 17.03 -5.41
C ALA A 383 3.24 15.70 -5.11
N ALA A 384 4.55 15.74 -4.85
CA ALA A 384 5.40 14.56 -4.63
C ALA A 384 5.15 13.78 -3.31
N ALA A 385 4.03 14.04 -2.61
CA ALA A 385 3.69 13.41 -1.33
C ALA A 385 2.47 12.47 -1.39
N ALA A 386 1.90 12.20 -2.57
CA ALA A 386 0.88 11.16 -2.70
C ALA A 386 1.54 9.77 -2.57
N ALA A 387 1.12 8.99 -1.58
CA ALA A 387 1.64 7.64 -1.37
C ALA A 387 1.55 6.80 -2.65
N PRO A 388 2.55 5.95 -2.96
CA PRO A 388 2.58 5.23 -4.23
C PRO A 388 1.40 4.28 -4.32
N LEU A 389 0.53 4.51 -5.30
CA LEU A 389 -0.49 3.56 -5.72
C LEU A 389 0.15 2.19 -5.98
N MET A 390 -0.55 1.14 -5.60
CA MET A 390 -0.16 -0.25 -5.84
C MET A 390 0.18 -0.47 -7.31
N SER A 391 1.29 -1.16 -7.57
CA SER A 391 1.65 -1.59 -8.92
C SER A 391 0.70 -2.65 -9.44
N MET A 392 0.55 -2.72 -10.77
CA MET A 392 -0.24 -3.73 -11.46
C MET A 392 0.12 -5.16 -11.00
N ARG A 393 1.41 -5.47 -10.84
CA ARG A 393 1.87 -6.79 -10.34
C ARG A 393 1.32 -7.11 -8.95
N ARG A 394 1.32 -6.14 -8.04
CA ARG A 394 0.82 -6.36 -6.68
C ARG A 394 -0.69 -6.61 -6.67
N ILE A 395 -1.43 -5.94 -7.56
CA ILE A 395 -2.86 -6.20 -7.76
C ILE A 395 -3.07 -7.61 -8.33
N GLN A 396 -2.32 -8.01 -9.37
CA GLN A 396 -2.40 -9.35 -9.94
C GLN A 396 -2.18 -10.45 -8.88
N HIS A 397 -1.23 -10.26 -7.96
CA HIS A 397 -0.98 -11.19 -6.85
C HIS A 397 -2.13 -11.30 -5.83
N LEU A 398 -3.02 -10.30 -5.73
CA LEU A 398 -4.20 -10.41 -4.85
C LEU A 398 -5.18 -11.48 -5.35
N PHE A 399 -5.24 -11.71 -6.66
CA PHE A 399 -6.14 -12.67 -7.30
C PHE A 399 -5.54 -14.07 -7.45
N ALA A 400 -4.45 -14.40 -6.73
CA ALA A 400 -3.74 -15.68 -6.88
C ALA A 400 -4.66 -16.92 -6.79
N ASP A 401 -5.71 -16.87 -5.97
CA ASP A 401 -6.66 -17.97 -5.77
C ASP A 401 -7.93 -17.85 -6.65
N GLN A 402 -8.04 -16.79 -7.47
CA GLN A 402 -9.24 -16.46 -8.25
C GLN A 402 -8.90 -15.95 -9.67
N PRO A 403 -8.37 -16.82 -10.55
CA PRO A 403 -7.91 -16.43 -11.89
C PRO A 403 -9.05 -15.90 -12.80
N ALA A 404 -10.29 -16.34 -12.59
CA ALA A 404 -11.46 -15.86 -13.33
C ALA A 404 -11.74 -14.37 -13.06
N TRP A 405 -11.63 -13.94 -11.81
CA TRP A 405 -11.78 -12.53 -11.43
C TRP A 405 -10.58 -11.68 -11.85
N LEU A 406 -9.38 -12.27 -11.90
CA LEU A 406 -8.21 -11.62 -12.51
C LEU A 406 -8.44 -11.32 -13.99
N ALA A 407 -9.00 -12.27 -14.75
CA ALA A 407 -9.36 -12.05 -16.15
C ALA A 407 -10.36 -10.90 -16.29
N ALA A 408 -11.44 -10.89 -15.49
CA ALA A 408 -12.40 -9.78 -15.48
C ALA A 408 -11.79 -8.42 -15.10
N PHE A 409 -10.88 -8.39 -14.13
CA PHE A 409 -10.14 -7.19 -13.75
C PHE A 409 -9.32 -6.65 -14.93
N LEU A 410 -8.49 -7.49 -15.55
CA LEU A 410 -7.63 -7.10 -16.66
C LEU A 410 -8.44 -6.66 -17.88
N GLU A 411 -9.52 -7.39 -18.22
CA GLU A 411 -10.46 -7.03 -19.28
C GLU A 411 -11.04 -5.62 -19.06
N GLN A 412 -11.50 -5.31 -17.85
CA GLN A 412 -12.07 -4.00 -17.53
C GLN A 412 -11.05 -2.87 -17.54
N VAL A 413 -9.83 -3.11 -17.02
CA VAL A 413 -8.76 -2.10 -17.06
C VAL A 413 -8.36 -1.81 -18.51
N ILE A 414 -8.19 -2.84 -19.33
CA ILE A 414 -7.85 -2.70 -20.74
C ILE A 414 -8.96 -1.97 -21.49
N ALA A 415 -10.22 -2.36 -21.30
CA ALA A 415 -11.36 -1.76 -22.00
C ALA A 415 -11.57 -0.28 -21.64
N ARG A 416 -11.47 0.07 -20.35
CA ARG A 416 -11.70 1.44 -19.89
C ARG A 416 -10.55 2.40 -20.23
N ARG A 417 -9.30 1.91 -20.24
CA ARG A 417 -8.11 2.77 -20.40
C ARG A 417 -7.53 2.76 -21.82
N TRP A 418 -7.44 1.58 -22.46
CA TRP A 418 -6.67 1.41 -23.69
C TRP A 418 -7.53 1.19 -24.94
N GLN A 419 -8.83 0.86 -24.81
CA GLN A 419 -9.74 0.73 -25.97
C GLN A 419 -10.53 2.00 -26.31
N GLN A 420 -10.64 2.97 -25.39
CA GLN A 420 -11.09 4.31 -25.77
C GLN A 420 -9.90 5.01 -26.43
N GLY A 421 -9.99 5.25 -27.74
CA GLY A 421 -8.90 5.67 -28.63
C GLY A 421 -8.30 7.07 -28.39
N ASP A 422 -8.09 7.46 -27.14
CA ASP A 422 -7.63 8.78 -26.73
C ASP A 422 -6.42 8.66 -25.80
N SER A 423 -5.33 8.09 -26.32
CA SER A 423 -3.96 8.23 -25.78
C SER A 423 -2.93 7.78 -26.82
N ALA A 424 -2.89 8.48 -27.95
CA ALA A 424 -1.65 8.67 -28.71
C ALA A 424 -0.75 9.74 -28.04
N GLY A 425 -0.73 9.75 -26.70
CA GLY A 425 0.29 10.44 -25.91
C GLY A 425 1.46 9.49 -25.70
N GLU A 426 2.68 10.02 -25.62
CA GLU A 426 3.87 9.22 -25.27
C GLU A 426 3.66 8.61 -23.86
N LEU A 427 3.35 7.31 -23.82
CA LEU A 427 3.30 6.55 -22.57
C LEU A 427 4.69 6.53 -21.93
N SER A 428 4.76 6.70 -20.61
CA SER A 428 6.01 6.50 -19.88
C SER A 428 6.50 5.06 -20.00
N GLU A 429 7.82 4.82 -19.96
CA GLU A 429 8.39 3.45 -19.98
C GLU A 429 7.78 2.54 -18.90
N ALA A 430 7.42 3.11 -17.75
CA ALA A 430 6.77 2.39 -16.66
C ALA A 430 5.33 1.97 -17.01
N GLU A 431 4.57 2.84 -17.68
CA GLU A 431 3.19 2.57 -18.09
C GLU A 431 3.14 1.56 -19.24
N ASP A 432 4.06 1.65 -20.19
CA ASP A 432 4.21 0.66 -21.27
C ASP A 432 4.59 -0.72 -20.71
N GLY A 433 5.45 -0.77 -19.68
CA GLY A 433 5.76 -2.00 -18.96
C GLY A 433 4.57 -2.62 -18.22
N GLU A 434 3.73 -1.80 -17.56
CA GLU A 434 2.51 -2.26 -16.89
C GLU A 434 1.44 -2.71 -17.89
N MET A 435 1.30 -2.00 -19.02
CA MET A 435 0.44 -2.38 -20.13
C MET A 435 0.83 -3.74 -20.70
N LYS A 436 2.09 -3.91 -21.10
CA LYS A 436 2.64 -5.20 -21.58
C LYS A 436 2.40 -6.32 -20.57
N SER A 437 2.61 -6.06 -19.28
CA SER A 437 2.36 -7.04 -18.23
C SER A 437 0.89 -7.46 -18.15
N ALA A 438 -0.04 -6.52 -18.28
CA ALA A 438 -1.48 -6.80 -18.24
C ALA A 438 -1.94 -7.65 -19.44
N TRP A 439 -1.55 -7.27 -20.65
CA TRP A 439 -1.88 -8.02 -21.88
C TRP A 439 -1.27 -9.42 -21.89
N ASN A 440 0.01 -9.56 -21.49
CA ASN A 440 0.68 -10.85 -21.43
C ASN A 440 0.02 -11.79 -20.40
N THR A 441 -0.34 -11.28 -19.22
CA THR A 441 -1.05 -12.08 -18.21
C THR A 441 -2.45 -12.45 -18.68
N LEU A 442 -3.16 -11.56 -19.38
CA LEU A 442 -4.47 -11.89 -19.93
C LEU A 442 -4.41 -12.98 -21.00
N LEU A 443 -3.42 -12.92 -21.91
CA LEU A 443 -3.17 -13.96 -22.90
C LEU A 443 -2.88 -15.31 -22.23
N GLU A 444 -2.03 -15.32 -21.20
CA GLU A 444 -1.72 -16.52 -20.42
C GLU A 444 -2.99 -17.14 -19.81
N LEU A 445 -3.86 -16.32 -19.20
CA LEU A 445 -5.13 -16.79 -18.62
C LEU A 445 -6.07 -17.40 -19.67
N TYR A 446 -6.18 -16.77 -20.84
CA TYR A 446 -7.01 -17.30 -21.93
C TYR A 446 -6.49 -18.62 -22.49
N LEU A 447 -5.17 -18.75 -22.65
CA LEU A 447 -4.55 -19.99 -23.12
C LEU A 447 -4.69 -21.13 -22.10
N CYS A 448 -4.70 -20.82 -20.80
CA CYS A 448 -5.04 -21.76 -19.73
C CYS A 448 -6.54 -22.12 -19.66
N GLY A 449 -7.38 -21.52 -20.51
CA GLY A 449 -8.83 -21.79 -20.56
C GLY A 449 -9.64 -21.11 -19.45
N VAL A 450 -9.10 -20.05 -18.83
CA VAL A 450 -9.81 -19.31 -17.79
C VAL A 450 -10.85 -18.39 -18.42
N GLU A 451 -12.11 -18.58 -18.03
CA GLU A 451 -13.21 -17.69 -18.43
C GLU A 451 -13.47 -16.63 -17.36
N SER A 452 -13.66 -15.38 -17.78
CA SER A 452 -14.12 -14.33 -16.86
C SER A 452 -15.58 -14.60 -16.43
N PRO A 453 -15.94 -14.34 -15.16
CA PRO A 453 -17.30 -14.53 -14.68
C PRO A 453 -18.28 -13.65 -15.47
N PRO A 454 -19.53 -14.11 -15.67
CA PRO A 454 -20.55 -13.31 -16.35
C PRO A 454 -20.81 -12.00 -15.59
N HIS A 455 -20.92 -10.88 -16.33
CA HIS A 455 -21.23 -9.55 -15.77
C HIS A 455 -22.58 -9.52 -15.00
N ASP A 456 -23.49 -10.46 -15.29
CA ASP A 456 -24.81 -10.59 -14.69
C ASP A 456 -25.01 -11.94 -13.98
N SER A 457 -24.35 -12.15 -12.84
CA SER A 457 -24.76 -13.22 -11.92
C SER A 457 -24.67 -12.74 -10.46
N PRO A 458 -25.79 -12.74 -9.72
CA PRO A 458 -25.79 -12.36 -8.31
C PRO A 458 -25.32 -13.54 -7.46
N GLY A 459 -24.16 -13.40 -6.82
CA GLY A 459 -23.74 -14.14 -5.63
C GLY A 459 -23.65 -15.67 -5.71
N PRO A 460 -23.02 -16.31 -4.69
CA PRO A 460 -22.82 -17.74 -4.63
C PRO A 460 -24.07 -18.43 -4.06
N GLN A 461 -25.20 -18.41 -4.78
CA GLN A 461 -26.38 -19.25 -4.49
C GLN A 461 -27.36 -19.19 -5.68
N ALA A 462 -27.06 -19.88 -6.78
CA ALA A 462 -28.05 -20.15 -7.81
C ALA A 462 -27.81 -21.52 -8.44
N ASN A 463 -28.86 -22.33 -8.34
CA ASN A 463 -28.97 -23.73 -8.71
C ASN A 463 -28.48 -24.09 -10.13
N ASN A 464 -28.02 -25.34 -10.24
CA ASN A 464 -27.90 -26.13 -11.45
C ASN A 464 -29.13 -26.03 -12.35
N GLN A 465 -29.13 -25.12 -13.33
CA GLN A 465 -29.88 -25.23 -14.58
C GLN A 465 -29.06 -24.61 -15.72
N SER A 466 -28.11 -25.38 -16.23
CA SER A 466 -27.36 -25.08 -17.44
C SER A 466 -28.19 -25.41 -18.68
N GLY A 467 -28.84 -24.41 -19.27
CA GLY A 467 -29.14 -24.42 -20.71
C GLY A 467 -27.88 -24.05 -21.52
N PRO A 468 -27.74 -24.49 -22.77
CA PRO A 468 -26.54 -24.22 -23.57
C PRO A 468 -26.46 -22.72 -23.91
N ARG A 469 -25.50 -22.00 -23.31
CA ARG A 469 -25.15 -20.61 -23.66
C ARG A 469 -24.37 -20.64 -24.98
N ALA A 470 -25.04 -20.36 -26.08
CA ALA A 470 -24.56 -20.63 -27.43
C ALA A 470 -23.86 -19.45 -28.16
N ASP A 471 -23.36 -18.42 -27.46
CA ASP A 471 -22.84 -17.22 -28.16
C ASP A 471 -21.68 -16.48 -27.45
N ARG A 472 -21.00 -17.10 -26.48
CA ARG A 472 -19.81 -16.49 -25.86
C ARG A 472 -18.55 -17.01 -26.57
N PRO A 473 -17.66 -16.13 -27.07
CA PRO A 473 -16.44 -16.57 -27.71
C PRO A 473 -15.60 -17.37 -26.73
N THR A 474 -15.05 -18.49 -27.19
CA THR A 474 -14.22 -19.36 -26.36
C THR A 474 -12.96 -18.60 -25.89
N PRO A 475 -12.32 -19.00 -24.77
CA PRO A 475 -11.06 -18.38 -24.35
C PRO A 475 -10.00 -18.34 -25.45
N LYS A 476 -9.96 -19.37 -26.31
CA LYS A 476 -9.04 -19.43 -27.47
C LYS A 476 -9.42 -18.44 -28.57
N GLU A 477 -10.70 -18.24 -28.85
CA GLU A 477 -11.16 -17.20 -29.77
C GLU A 477 -10.80 -15.81 -29.25
N ARG A 478 -10.99 -15.56 -27.95
CA ARG A 478 -10.60 -14.29 -27.33
C ARG A 478 -9.09 -14.08 -27.33
N ALA A 479 -8.30 -15.14 -27.13
CA ALA A 479 -6.85 -15.09 -27.29
C ALA A 479 -6.47 -14.75 -28.74
N LEU A 480 -7.18 -15.31 -29.74
CA LEU A 480 -6.94 -15.02 -31.14
C LEU A 480 -7.31 -13.57 -31.51
N GLU A 481 -8.43 -13.06 -30.99
CA GLU A 481 -8.84 -11.66 -31.14
C GLU A 481 -7.77 -10.72 -30.54
N LEU A 482 -7.30 -11.05 -29.33
CA LEU A 482 -6.26 -10.30 -28.62
C LEU A 482 -4.93 -10.29 -29.38
N LEU A 483 -4.55 -11.41 -29.99
CA LEU A 483 -3.35 -11.52 -30.82
C LEU A 483 -3.48 -10.81 -32.17
N ARG A 484 -4.70 -10.66 -32.70
CA ARG A 484 -4.95 -9.96 -33.97
C ARG A 484 -5.08 -8.45 -33.80
N ASP A 485 -5.41 -7.97 -32.61
CA ASP A 485 -5.54 -6.55 -32.30
C ASP A 485 -4.19 -5.82 -32.42
N SER A 486 -4.10 -4.91 -33.38
CA SER A 486 -2.90 -4.09 -33.62
C SER A 486 -2.62 -3.10 -32.49
N HIS A 487 -3.60 -2.82 -31.62
CA HIS A 487 -3.43 -1.95 -30.45
C HIS A 487 -2.90 -2.71 -29.23
N ALA A 488 -2.95 -4.04 -29.23
CA ALA A 488 -2.44 -4.85 -28.14
C ALA A 488 -0.90 -4.78 -28.10
N ARG A 489 -0.35 -4.15 -27.06
CA ARG A 489 1.10 -4.06 -26.81
C ARG A 489 1.61 -5.36 -26.19
N ILE A 490 1.54 -6.45 -26.94
CA ILE A 490 1.99 -7.77 -26.52
C ILE A 490 3.48 -7.93 -26.86
N ASP A 491 4.25 -8.52 -25.95
CA ASP A 491 5.64 -8.89 -26.21
C ASP A 491 5.66 -10.14 -27.10
N TRP A 492 6.20 -10.03 -28.31
CA TRP A 492 6.19 -11.11 -29.30
C TRP A 492 6.90 -12.37 -28.81
N ASP A 493 8.10 -12.22 -28.21
CA ASP A 493 8.88 -13.38 -27.76
C ASP A 493 8.11 -14.14 -26.68
N ARG A 494 7.48 -13.40 -25.76
CA ARG A 494 6.69 -13.98 -24.69
C ARG A 494 5.38 -14.60 -25.21
N ALA A 495 4.68 -13.94 -26.13
CA ALA A 495 3.45 -14.47 -26.72
C ALA A 495 3.70 -15.73 -27.55
N TYR A 496 4.81 -15.77 -28.29
CA TYR A 496 5.24 -16.96 -29.00
C TYR A 496 5.49 -18.12 -28.04
N ILE A 497 6.25 -17.88 -26.96
CA ILE A 497 6.51 -18.91 -25.94
C ILE A 497 5.20 -19.41 -25.31
N LEU A 498 4.28 -18.50 -24.97
CA LEU A 498 2.98 -18.84 -24.38
C LEU A 498 2.12 -19.67 -25.35
N CYS A 499 2.06 -19.29 -26.63
CA CYS A 499 1.30 -20.05 -27.63
C CYS A 499 1.93 -21.42 -27.89
N ALA A 500 3.27 -21.48 -28.01
CA ALA A 500 4.01 -22.73 -28.22
C ALA A 500 3.87 -23.69 -27.04
N SER A 501 3.98 -23.20 -25.80
CA SER A 501 3.83 -24.04 -24.60
C SER A 501 2.43 -24.62 -24.43
N ASN A 502 1.41 -23.93 -24.93
CA ASN A 502 0.02 -24.37 -24.87
C ASN A 502 -0.47 -25.07 -26.16
N GLY A 503 0.42 -25.29 -27.14
CA GLY A 503 0.07 -25.92 -28.42
C GLY A 503 -0.95 -25.12 -29.26
N PHE A 504 -0.96 -23.79 -29.14
CA PHE A 504 -1.93 -22.92 -29.81
C PHE A 504 -1.41 -22.47 -31.19
N VAL A 505 -1.48 -23.38 -32.16
CA VAL A 505 -0.95 -23.20 -33.52
C VAL A 505 -1.55 -22.00 -34.25
N GLU A 506 -2.86 -21.79 -34.11
CA GLU A 506 -3.58 -20.66 -34.73
C GLU A 506 -3.07 -19.31 -34.24
N GLY A 507 -2.71 -19.22 -32.96
CA GLY A 507 -2.09 -18.01 -32.39
C GLY A 507 -0.66 -17.79 -32.87
N ILE A 508 0.13 -18.85 -33.01
CA ILE A 508 1.50 -18.75 -33.59
C ILE A 508 1.42 -18.29 -35.05
N ALA A 509 0.46 -18.82 -35.81
CA ALA A 509 0.21 -18.38 -37.18
C ALA A 509 -0.16 -16.89 -37.23
N ALA A 510 -1.08 -16.43 -36.39
CA ALA A 510 -1.47 -15.01 -36.31
C ALA A 510 -0.29 -14.08 -35.95
N LEU A 511 0.59 -14.51 -35.02
CA LEU A 511 1.80 -13.77 -34.65
C LEU A 511 2.80 -13.62 -35.81
N HIS A 512 2.96 -14.66 -36.63
CA HIS A 512 3.81 -14.58 -37.82
C HIS A 512 3.17 -13.78 -38.95
N GLU A 513 1.84 -13.89 -39.13
CA GLU A 513 1.07 -13.08 -40.09
C GLU A 513 1.22 -11.58 -39.80
N GLN A 514 1.10 -11.14 -38.53
CA GLN A 514 1.27 -9.72 -38.17
C GLN A 514 2.68 -9.17 -38.45
N ARG A 515 3.72 -10.00 -38.28
CA ARG A 515 5.11 -9.60 -38.53
C ARG A 515 5.49 -9.67 -40.01
N GLY A 516 4.69 -10.36 -40.82
CA GLY A 516 4.99 -10.63 -42.23
C GLY A 516 6.15 -11.62 -42.42
N ASP A 517 6.46 -12.46 -41.43
CA ASP A 517 7.50 -13.50 -41.54
C ASP A 517 6.96 -14.76 -42.23
N VAL A 518 6.78 -14.62 -43.55
CA VAL A 518 6.25 -15.67 -44.43
C VAL A 518 7.08 -16.97 -44.39
N PRO A 519 8.44 -16.94 -44.38
CA PRO A 519 9.23 -18.16 -44.28
C PRO A 519 9.03 -18.95 -42.98
N ALA A 520 8.86 -18.28 -41.84
CA ALA A 520 8.58 -18.93 -40.57
C ALA A 520 7.16 -19.51 -40.52
N LEU A 521 6.18 -18.77 -41.05
CA LEU A 521 4.79 -19.23 -41.19
C LEU A 521 4.69 -20.49 -42.06
N LEU A 522 5.44 -20.55 -43.18
CA LEU A 522 5.55 -21.76 -43.99
C LEU A 522 6.16 -22.93 -43.21
N GLY A 523 7.16 -22.66 -42.37
CA GLY A 523 7.76 -23.67 -41.48
C GLY A 523 6.74 -24.24 -40.49
N LEU A 524 5.92 -23.39 -39.88
CA LEU A 524 4.85 -23.81 -38.96
C LEU A 524 3.83 -24.71 -39.66
N TYR A 525 3.35 -24.30 -40.84
CA TYR A 525 2.39 -25.13 -41.58
C TYR A 525 3.01 -26.46 -42.06
N ILE A 526 4.31 -26.47 -42.35
CA ILE A 526 5.08 -27.70 -42.65
C ILE A 526 5.13 -28.64 -41.43
N GLU A 527 5.37 -28.12 -40.23
CA GLU A 527 5.43 -28.93 -39.00
C GLU A 527 4.07 -29.54 -38.64
N HIS A 528 2.97 -28.86 -38.98
CA HIS A 528 1.60 -29.28 -38.69
C HIS A 528 0.86 -29.97 -39.85
N ASP A 529 1.53 -30.21 -40.99
CA ASP A 529 0.95 -30.81 -42.20
C ASP A 529 -0.30 -30.07 -42.77
N ASP A 530 -0.37 -28.75 -42.63
CA ASP A 530 -1.51 -27.91 -43.07
C ASP A 530 -1.40 -27.50 -44.55
N LEU A 531 -1.72 -28.43 -45.46
CA LEU A 531 -1.66 -28.22 -46.92
C LEU A 531 -2.52 -27.07 -47.45
N PRO A 532 -3.77 -26.84 -46.97
CA PRO A 532 -4.60 -25.73 -47.44
C PRO A 532 -3.97 -24.36 -47.19
N ASN A 533 -3.44 -24.11 -45.99
CA ASN A 533 -2.82 -22.84 -45.66
C ASN A 533 -1.46 -22.66 -46.36
N MET A 534 -0.69 -23.74 -46.54
CA MET A 534 0.53 -23.71 -47.37
C MET A 534 0.22 -23.31 -48.82
N ARG A 535 -0.84 -23.85 -49.42
CA ARG A 535 -1.26 -23.49 -50.80
C ARG A 535 -1.60 -22.01 -50.90
N ARG A 536 -2.38 -21.50 -49.96
CA ARG A 536 -2.75 -20.08 -49.90
C ARG A 536 -1.51 -19.19 -49.79
N LEU A 537 -0.61 -19.52 -48.86
CA LEU A 537 0.62 -18.75 -48.62
C LEU A 537 1.56 -18.75 -49.84
N LEU A 538 1.76 -19.91 -50.48
CA LEU A 538 2.58 -20.04 -51.68
C LEU A 538 1.93 -19.34 -52.89
N GLY A 539 0.61 -19.31 -52.99
CA GLY A 539 -0.10 -18.57 -54.04
C GLY A 539 -0.01 -17.06 -53.88
N GLU A 540 -0.17 -16.56 -52.64
CA GLU A 540 -0.17 -15.12 -52.34
C GLU A 540 1.24 -14.52 -52.30
N HIS A 541 2.21 -15.23 -51.70
CA HIS A 541 3.56 -14.69 -51.46
C HIS A 541 4.67 -15.40 -52.24
N GLY A 542 4.39 -16.53 -52.91
CA GLY A 542 5.41 -17.29 -53.63
C GLY A 542 5.99 -16.56 -54.84
N GLU A 543 5.20 -15.73 -55.53
CA GLU A 543 5.73 -14.92 -56.64
C GLU A 543 6.74 -13.87 -56.19
N ALA A 544 6.53 -13.30 -54.99
CA ALA A 544 7.42 -12.31 -54.40
C ALA A 544 8.67 -12.95 -53.76
N GLN A 545 8.52 -14.13 -53.17
CA GLN A 545 9.62 -14.86 -52.52
C GLN A 545 9.76 -16.29 -53.09
N PRO A 546 10.49 -16.46 -54.23
CA PRO A 546 10.63 -17.75 -54.89
C PRO A 546 11.33 -18.84 -54.05
N GLU A 547 12.12 -18.45 -53.04
CA GLU A 547 12.79 -19.37 -52.12
C GLU A 547 11.81 -20.25 -51.32
N LEU A 548 10.58 -19.80 -51.12
CA LEU A 548 9.52 -20.55 -50.43
C LEU A 548 9.21 -21.87 -51.14
N TYR A 549 9.21 -21.88 -52.48
CA TYR A 549 9.01 -23.11 -53.26
C TYR A 549 10.15 -24.11 -53.08
N THR A 550 11.37 -23.65 -52.80
CA THR A 550 12.49 -24.56 -52.51
C THR A 550 12.31 -25.24 -51.15
N LYS A 551 11.84 -24.53 -50.12
CA LYS A 551 11.53 -25.11 -48.80
C LYS A 551 10.34 -26.07 -48.88
N ALA A 552 9.28 -25.68 -49.59
CA ALA A 552 8.12 -26.54 -49.83
C ALA A 552 8.51 -27.83 -50.58
N LEU A 553 9.43 -27.78 -51.54
CA LEU A 553 9.92 -28.98 -52.24
C LEU A 553 10.58 -29.99 -51.28
N HIS A 554 11.38 -29.52 -50.32
CA HIS A 554 12.01 -30.40 -49.34
C HIS A 554 11.01 -31.04 -48.38
N TYR A 555 9.90 -30.36 -48.09
CA TYR A 555 8.77 -30.92 -47.35
C TYR A 555 8.09 -32.05 -48.12
N PHE A 556 7.72 -31.80 -49.38
CA PHE A 556 7.10 -32.83 -50.24
C PHE A 556 8.02 -34.02 -50.52
N ALA A 557 9.34 -33.86 -50.42
CA ALA A 557 10.30 -34.96 -50.49
C ALA A 557 10.32 -35.86 -49.23
N ARG A 558 9.88 -35.35 -48.07
CA ARG A 558 9.93 -36.03 -46.77
C ARG A 558 8.58 -36.63 -46.34
N ASN A 559 7.46 -36.02 -46.68
CA ASN A 559 6.12 -36.46 -46.22
C ASN A 559 5.28 -37.12 -47.34
N PRO A 560 4.91 -38.41 -47.23
CA PRO A 560 4.25 -39.18 -48.29
C PRO A 560 2.73 -39.09 -48.48
N GLN A 561 1.97 -38.37 -47.66
CA GLN A 561 0.51 -38.45 -47.72
C GLN A 561 -0.04 -37.55 -48.84
N LEU A 562 -0.04 -38.05 -50.08
CA LEU A 562 -0.16 -37.27 -51.34
C LEU A 562 -1.26 -37.76 -52.31
N ALA A 563 -2.53 -37.83 -51.88
CA ALA A 563 -3.59 -37.69 -52.88
C ALA A 563 -3.76 -36.20 -53.29
N ASP A 564 -3.68 -35.29 -52.32
CA ASP A 564 -3.96 -33.85 -52.51
C ASP A 564 -2.73 -32.99 -52.84
N SER A 565 -1.52 -33.47 -52.59
CA SER A 565 -0.27 -32.69 -52.75
C SER A 565 0.44 -32.92 -54.09
N ALA A 566 -0.11 -33.74 -54.99
CA ALA A 566 0.44 -33.95 -56.33
C ALA A 566 0.29 -32.70 -57.22
N GLU A 567 -0.82 -31.97 -57.08
CA GLU A 567 -1.05 -30.69 -57.78
C GLU A 567 -0.07 -29.62 -57.32
N LEU A 568 0.06 -29.45 -56.00
CA LEU A 568 0.98 -28.49 -55.38
C LEU A 568 2.45 -28.79 -55.72
N LEU A 569 2.85 -30.07 -55.73
CA LEU A 569 4.20 -30.47 -56.14
C LEU A 569 4.46 -30.13 -57.61
N THR A 570 3.48 -30.35 -58.49
CA THR A 570 3.59 -30.03 -59.91
C THR A 570 3.71 -28.52 -60.13
N GLU A 571 2.93 -27.73 -59.39
CA GLU A 571 2.99 -26.26 -59.40
C GLU A 571 4.33 -25.72 -58.88
N CYS A 572 4.85 -26.30 -57.79
CA CYS A 572 6.18 -25.98 -57.27
C CYS A 572 7.27 -26.30 -58.30
N LEU A 573 7.23 -27.49 -58.92
CA LEU A 573 8.20 -27.90 -59.94
C LEU A 573 8.14 -27.03 -61.20
N ALA A 574 6.93 -26.64 -61.64
CA ALA A 574 6.75 -25.75 -62.77
C ALA A 574 7.28 -24.33 -62.49
N THR A 575 7.12 -23.84 -61.26
CA THR A 575 7.62 -22.52 -60.85
C THR A 575 9.14 -22.51 -60.70
N ILE A 576 9.71 -23.58 -60.12
CA ILE A 576 11.17 -23.79 -60.05
C ILE A 576 11.77 -23.86 -61.46
N GLU A 577 11.11 -24.54 -62.40
CA GLU A 577 11.50 -24.62 -63.81
C GLU A 577 11.47 -23.23 -64.48
N ARG A 578 10.38 -22.49 -64.33
CA ARG A 578 10.19 -21.17 -64.95
C ARG A 578 11.21 -20.14 -64.47
N ARG A 579 11.56 -20.18 -63.19
CA ARG A 579 12.44 -19.19 -62.54
C ARG A 579 13.90 -19.67 -62.41
N ASN A 580 14.22 -20.88 -62.89
CA ASN A 580 15.54 -21.50 -62.80
C ASN A 580 16.14 -21.47 -61.37
N LEU A 581 15.30 -21.72 -60.35
CA LEU A 581 15.69 -21.57 -58.93
C LEU A 581 16.68 -22.64 -58.46
N MET A 582 16.64 -23.83 -59.07
CA MET A 582 17.51 -24.95 -58.76
C MET A 582 17.89 -25.69 -60.04
N SER A 583 19.13 -26.18 -60.09
CA SER A 583 19.55 -27.05 -61.18
C SER A 583 18.76 -28.36 -61.15
N PRO A 584 18.50 -29.00 -62.31
CA PRO A 584 17.73 -30.25 -62.36
C PRO A 584 18.31 -31.36 -61.49
N LEU A 585 19.64 -31.42 -61.35
CA LEU A 585 20.30 -32.37 -60.46
C LEU A 585 20.01 -32.07 -58.98
N ARG A 586 19.95 -30.80 -58.58
CA ARG A 586 19.61 -30.43 -57.20
C ARG A 586 18.14 -30.67 -56.88
N VAL A 587 17.25 -30.47 -57.84
CA VAL A 587 15.83 -30.85 -57.71
C VAL A 587 15.71 -32.36 -57.47
N LEU A 588 16.42 -33.18 -58.27
CA LEU A 588 16.43 -34.63 -58.09
C LEU A 588 17.11 -35.09 -56.80
N GLN A 589 18.16 -34.41 -56.35
CA GLN A 589 18.80 -34.69 -55.06
C GLN A 589 17.91 -34.29 -53.89
N ALA A 590 17.19 -33.17 -53.98
CA ALA A 590 16.24 -32.76 -52.95
C ALA A 590 15.06 -33.73 -52.84
N LEU A 591 14.58 -34.24 -53.99
CA LEU A 591 13.48 -35.20 -54.04
C LEU A 591 13.91 -36.65 -53.76
N GLY A 592 15.16 -37.02 -54.03
CA GLY A 592 15.65 -38.41 -53.95
C GLY A 592 16.71 -38.67 -52.88
N GLY A 593 17.16 -37.64 -52.15
CA GLY A 593 18.29 -37.72 -51.22
C GLY A 593 17.96 -38.27 -49.82
N SER A 594 16.68 -38.46 -49.48
CA SER A 594 16.26 -39.07 -48.21
C SER A 594 15.89 -40.55 -48.43
N GLU A 595 16.35 -41.43 -47.53
CA GLU A 595 16.01 -42.87 -47.53
C GLU A 595 14.50 -43.15 -47.34
N GLN A 596 13.71 -42.09 -47.08
CA GLN A 596 12.27 -42.09 -46.85
C GLN A 596 11.51 -41.26 -47.92
N SER A 597 12.11 -40.97 -49.07
CA SER A 597 11.40 -40.29 -50.15
C SER A 597 10.34 -41.21 -50.78
N SER A 598 9.09 -40.76 -50.72
CA SER A 598 7.93 -41.40 -51.35
C SER A 598 7.62 -40.87 -52.75
N VAL A 599 8.45 -39.97 -53.28
CA VAL A 599 8.22 -39.33 -54.57
C VAL A 599 8.46 -40.37 -55.68
N THR A 600 7.41 -40.78 -56.37
CA THR A 600 7.53 -41.73 -57.48
C THR A 600 8.08 -41.04 -58.72
N LEU A 601 8.86 -41.78 -59.52
CA LEU A 601 9.41 -41.30 -60.80
C LEU A 601 8.30 -40.75 -61.73
N GLY A 602 7.06 -41.24 -61.61
CA GLY A 602 5.91 -40.76 -62.37
C GLY A 602 5.57 -39.29 -62.13
N MET A 603 5.70 -38.80 -60.89
CA MET A 603 5.36 -37.42 -60.51
C MET A 603 6.38 -36.41 -61.05
N VAL A 604 7.66 -36.82 -61.16
CA VAL A 604 8.77 -35.97 -61.63
C VAL A 604 9.07 -36.20 -63.11
N ARG A 605 8.51 -37.26 -63.74
CA ARG A 605 8.73 -37.62 -65.15
C ARG A 605 8.48 -36.46 -66.11
N GLY A 606 7.40 -35.71 -65.88
CA GLY A 606 7.06 -34.55 -66.70
C GLY A 606 8.14 -33.48 -66.68
N TYR A 607 8.69 -33.17 -65.49
CA TYR A 607 9.79 -32.22 -65.32
C TYR A 607 11.09 -32.72 -65.96
N ILE A 608 11.46 -33.99 -65.72
CA ILE A 608 12.68 -34.60 -66.27
C ILE A 608 12.65 -34.61 -67.81
N MET A 609 11.52 -35.00 -68.41
CA MET A 609 11.38 -35.06 -69.87
C MET A 609 11.54 -33.68 -70.51
N ARG A 610 10.97 -32.63 -69.91
CA ARG A 610 11.13 -31.25 -70.40
C ARG A 610 12.57 -30.77 -70.28
N GLN A 611 13.23 -31.01 -69.14
CA GLN A 611 14.62 -30.60 -68.91
C GLN A 611 15.63 -31.31 -69.84
N ILE A 612 15.48 -32.63 -70.03
CA ILE A 612 16.33 -33.39 -70.95
C ILE A 612 16.11 -32.92 -72.39
N GLY A 613 14.86 -32.66 -72.79
CA GLY A 613 14.53 -32.13 -74.11
C GLY A 613 15.16 -30.76 -74.38
N ALA A 614 15.01 -29.83 -73.44
CA ALA A 614 15.60 -28.49 -73.53
C ALA A 614 17.14 -28.55 -73.59
N THR A 615 17.77 -29.37 -72.74
CA THR A 615 19.22 -29.52 -72.72
C THR A 615 19.76 -30.17 -74.00
N SER A 616 19.08 -31.19 -74.52
CA SER A 616 19.48 -31.86 -75.77
C SER A 616 19.43 -30.92 -76.96
N LYS A 617 18.40 -30.07 -77.02
CA LYS A 617 18.28 -29.04 -78.06
C LYS A 617 19.44 -28.03 -77.99
N ARG A 618 19.77 -27.53 -76.79
CA ARG A 618 20.92 -26.63 -76.58
C ARG A 618 22.25 -27.27 -77.01
N ILE A 619 22.44 -28.55 -76.73
CA ILE A 619 23.65 -29.27 -77.13
C ILE A 619 23.77 -29.34 -78.66
N GLU A 620 22.67 -29.61 -79.36
CA GLU A 620 22.65 -29.68 -80.82
C GLU A 620 22.94 -28.33 -81.47
N ASP A 621 22.28 -27.27 -80.99
CA ASP A 621 22.51 -25.90 -81.46
C ASP A 621 23.99 -25.48 -81.28
N ASN A 622 24.58 -25.79 -80.12
CA ASN A 622 25.98 -25.51 -79.84
C ASN A 622 26.94 -26.32 -80.75
N ARG A 623 26.64 -27.61 -81.00
CA ARG A 623 27.46 -28.46 -81.89
C ARG A 623 27.48 -27.92 -83.32
N SER A 624 26.32 -27.48 -83.81
CA SER A 624 26.19 -26.88 -85.15
C SER A 624 27.02 -25.60 -85.27
N ALA A 625 26.95 -24.72 -84.27
CA ALA A 625 27.72 -23.47 -84.24
C ALA A 625 29.25 -23.71 -84.19
N ILE A 626 29.70 -24.71 -83.41
CA ILE A 626 31.12 -25.09 -83.34
C ILE A 626 31.62 -25.61 -84.70
N ALA A 627 30.82 -26.45 -85.37
CA ALA A 627 31.19 -27.01 -86.67
C ALA A 627 31.36 -25.91 -87.73
N ALA A 628 30.42 -24.95 -87.79
CA ALA A 628 30.48 -23.81 -88.69
C ALA A 628 31.73 -22.95 -88.44
N SER A 629 31.97 -22.55 -87.18
CA SER A 629 33.11 -21.69 -86.81
C SER A 629 34.46 -22.37 -87.08
N THR A 630 34.56 -23.69 -86.86
CA THR A 630 35.81 -24.44 -87.10
C THR A 630 36.13 -24.55 -88.59
N ALA A 631 35.12 -24.65 -89.45
CA ALA A 631 35.31 -24.68 -90.90
C ALA A 631 35.85 -23.34 -91.42
N GLU A 632 35.27 -22.22 -90.97
CA GLU A 632 35.73 -20.87 -91.30
C GLU A 632 37.18 -20.64 -90.84
N HIS A 633 37.51 -21.01 -89.59
CA HIS A 633 38.87 -20.86 -89.07
C HIS A 633 39.91 -21.64 -89.89
N LYS A 634 39.61 -22.88 -90.29
CA LYS A 634 40.50 -23.68 -91.17
C LYS A 634 40.72 -23.00 -92.52
N ALA A 635 39.66 -22.44 -93.11
CA ALA A 635 39.77 -21.71 -94.38
C ALA A 635 40.65 -20.45 -94.27
N HIS A 636 40.46 -19.66 -93.20
CA HIS A 636 41.28 -18.47 -92.94
C HIS A 636 42.74 -18.82 -92.65
N SER A 637 43.00 -19.84 -91.82
CA SER A 637 44.35 -20.30 -91.50
C SER A 637 45.10 -20.79 -92.75
N ALA A 638 44.44 -21.56 -93.63
CA ALA A 638 45.03 -21.98 -94.90
C ALA A 638 45.36 -20.79 -95.82
N LYS A 639 44.52 -19.75 -95.84
CA LYS A 639 44.77 -18.51 -96.58
C LYS A 639 45.97 -17.74 -96.02
N MET A 640 46.10 -17.66 -94.69
CA MET A 640 47.26 -17.02 -94.03
C MET A 640 48.57 -17.75 -94.33
N GLU A 641 48.59 -19.08 -94.22
CA GLU A 641 49.78 -19.89 -94.53
C GLU A 641 50.19 -19.75 -95.99
N ALA A 642 49.23 -19.75 -96.92
CA ALA A 642 49.49 -19.53 -98.34
C ALA A 642 50.14 -18.16 -98.61
N LEU A 643 49.72 -17.10 -97.91
CA LEU A 643 50.28 -15.75 -98.07
C LEU A 643 51.71 -15.62 -97.49
N LYS A 644 52.06 -16.39 -96.45
CA LYS A 644 53.40 -16.35 -95.83
C LYS A 644 54.46 -17.16 -96.58
N THR A 645 54.08 -18.33 -97.10
CA THR A 645 55.05 -19.35 -97.54
C THR A 645 55.17 -19.49 -99.05
N LYS A 646 54.16 -19.04 -99.83
CA LYS A 646 54.13 -19.25 -101.28
C LYS A 646 54.41 -17.93 -102.02
N PRO A 647 55.24 -17.94 -103.08
CA PRO A 647 55.47 -16.76 -103.89
C PRO A 647 54.17 -16.34 -104.59
N VAL A 648 53.83 -15.05 -104.49
CA VAL A 648 52.67 -14.48 -105.18
C VAL A 648 53.09 -14.04 -106.57
N VAL A 649 52.59 -14.72 -107.61
CA VAL A 649 52.84 -14.35 -109.00
C VAL A 649 51.87 -13.24 -109.44
N PHE A 650 52.41 -12.11 -109.90
CA PHE A 650 51.64 -11.01 -110.47
C PHE A 650 51.61 -11.14 -111.99
N GLN A 651 50.45 -11.47 -112.56
CA GLN A 651 50.25 -11.60 -114.02
C GLN A 651 49.47 -10.43 -114.63
N SER A 652 49.22 -9.36 -113.87
CA SER A 652 48.43 -8.23 -114.36
C SER A 652 49.22 -7.45 -115.40
N THR A 653 48.69 -7.35 -116.62
CA THR A 653 49.29 -6.58 -117.73
C THR A 653 48.67 -5.20 -117.89
N LYS A 654 47.63 -4.87 -117.12
CA LYS A 654 46.92 -3.58 -117.15
C LYS A 654 46.86 -2.93 -115.77
N CYS A 655 46.90 -1.60 -115.74
CA CYS A 655 46.73 -0.82 -114.53
C CYS A 655 45.26 -0.82 -114.08
N THR A 656 44.99 -1.07 -112.81
CA THR A 656 43.63 -1.20 -112.27
C THR A 656 42.87 0.13 -112.24
N SER A 657 43.59 1.28 -112.27
CA SER A 657 43.00 2.62 -112.24
C SER A 657 42.67 3.16 -113.64
N CYS A 658 43.62 3.12 -114.57
CA CYS A 658 43.45 3.69 -115.92
C CYS A 658 43.22 2.65 -117.03
N MET A 659 43.29 1.34 -116.72
CA MET A 659 43.11 0.22 -117.66
C MET A 659 44.10 0.15 -118.84
N ALA A 660 45.07 1.07 -118.92
CA ALA A 660 46.15 1.05 -119.89
C ALA A 660 47.19 -0.05 -119.56
N PRO A 661 47.96 -0.53 -120.56
CA PRO A 661 49.04 -1.48 -120.32
C PRO A 661 50.04 -0.94 -119.29
N LEU A 662 50.48 -1.81 -118.39
CA LEU A 662 51.43 -1.46 -117.33
C LEU A 662 52.80 -1.11 -117.93
N ASP A 663 53.25 0.13 -117.75
CA ASP A 663 54.61 0.59 -118.00
C ASP A 663 55.37 0.77 -116.68
N LEU A 664 56.70 0.64 -116.74
CA LEU A 664 57.58 0.81 -115.58
C LEU A 664 57.77 2.30 -115.28
N PRO A 665 57.75 2.74 -114.00
CA PRO A 665 57.62 1.94 -112.78
C PRO A 665 56.16 1.60 -112.39
N SER A 666 55.93 0.33 -112.02
CA SER A 666 54.64 -0.21 -111.55
C SER A 666 54.69 -0.69 -110.11
N VAL A 667 53.58 -0.56 -109.39
CA VAL A 667 53.41 -1.00 -107.99
C VAL A 667 52.38 -2.13 -107.94
N HIS A 668 52.74 -3.23 -107.27
CA HIS A 668 51.91 -4.42 -107.13
C HIS A 668 51.59 -4.66 -105.66
N PHE A 669 50.30 -4.74 -105.33
CA PHE A 669 49.84 -5.07 -103.97
C PHE A 669 49.60 -6.57 -103.84
N LEU A 670 49.85 -7.16 -102.66
CA LEU A 670 49.64 -8.59 -102.38
C LEU A 670 48.19 -9.07 -102.61
N CYS A 671 47.23 -8.15 -102.66
CA CYS A 671 45.86 -8.43 -103.11
C CYS A 671 45.73 -8.67 -104.64
N LYS A 672 46.85 -8.76 -105.37
CA LYS A 672 47.01 -8.95 -106.82
C LYS A 672 46.57 -7.77 -107.69
N HIS A 673 46.22 -6.63 -107.10
CA HIS A 673 45.95 -5.39 -107.85
C HIS A 673 47.25 -4.67 -108.19
N SER A 674 47.37 -4.23 -109.44
CA SER A 674 48.57 -3.60 -110.00
C SER A 674 48.23 -2.23 -110.56
N TYR A 675 49.10 -1.25 -110.33
CA TYR A 675 48.90 0.15 -110.71
C TYR A 675 50.20 0.76 -111.26
N HIS A 676 50.09 1.76 -112.12
CA HIS A 676 51.25 2.62 -112.43
C HIS A 676 51.61 3.49 -111.23
N GLN A 677 52.88 3.80 -111.03
CA GLN A 677 53.29 4.72 -109.95
C GLN A 677 52.58 6.09 -110.07
N ARG A 678 52.40 6.60 -111.30
CA ARG A 678 51.64 7.84 -111.57
C ARG A 678 50.15 7.77 -111.24
N CYS A 679 49.56 6.58 -111.25
CA CYS A 679 48.12 6.40 -111.03
C CYS A 679 47.76 6.16 -109.56
N LEU A 680 48.76 6.08 -108.68
CA LEU A 680 48.60 5.82 -107.25
C LEU A 680 48.50 7.10 -106.40
N GLY A 681 48.97 8.24 -106.90
CA GLY A 681 49.04 9.48 -106.13
C GLY A 681 49.92 9.34 -104.87
N ASP A 682 49.72 10.21 -103.88
CA ASP A 682 50.39 10.16 -102.56
C ASP A 682 49.77 9.14 -101.59
N VAL A 683 48.99 8.16 -102.09
CA VAL A 683 48.37 7.13 -101.24
C VAL A 683 49.43 6.09 -100.89
N GLY A 684 50.16 6.36 -99.81
CA GLY A 684 51.14 5.47 -99.21
C GLY A 684 50.55 4.11 -98.83
N ASP A 685 51.28 3.05 -99.20
CA ASP A 685 51.24 1.67 -98.71
C ASP A 685 49.95 0.83 -98.80
N SER A 686 48.81 1.36 -99.27
CA SER A 686 47.55 0.59 -99.37
C SER A 686 46.91 0.58 -100.77
N CYS A 687 46.28 -0.55 -101.12
CA CYS A 687 45.59 -0.72 -102.39
C CYS A 687 44.24 0.02 -102.39
N PRO A 688 43.99 1.00 -103.26
CA PRO A 688 42.76 1.81 -103.24
C PRO A 688 41.46 1.00 -103.37
N ARG A 689 41.50 -0.14 -104.08
CA ARG A 689 40.32 -1.01 -104.25
C ARG A 689 39.99 -1.82 -103.00
N CYS A 690 41.01 -2.29 -102.28
CA CYS A 690 40.83 -3.09 -101.07
C CYS A 690 40.80 -2.22 -99.81
N GLN A 691 41.10 -0.93 -99.93
CA GLN A 691 41.22 -0.01 -98.81
C GLN A 691 39.95 0.06 -97.96
N ALA A 692 38.76 0.14 -98.56
CA ALA A 692 37.50 0.19 -97.81
C ALA A 692 37.22 -1.09 -97.00
N GLU A 693 37.53 -2.26 -97.58
CA GLU A 693 37.35 -3.55 -96.89
C GLU A 693 38.40 -3.75 -95.79
N ASN A 694 39.66 -3.40 -96.06
CA ASN A 694 40.73 -3.44 -95.07
C ASN A 694 40.48 -2.44 -93.93
N GLN A 695 40.00 -1.23 -94.23
CA GLN A 695 39.58 -0.24 -93.22
C GLN A 695 38.45 -0.79 -92.35
N ARG A 696 37.44 -1.44 -92.94
CA ARG A 696 36.37 -2.07 -92.16
C ARG A 696 36.91 -3.14 -91.19
N LEU A 697 37.86 -3.96 -91.64
CA LEU A 697 38.50 -4.97 -90.79
C LEU A 697 39.38 -4.32 -89.70
N GLU A 698 40.10 -3.25 -90.04
CA GLU A 698 40.89 -2.47 -89.08
C GLU A 698 40.01 -1.76 -88.05
N ASP A 699 38.88 -1.19 -88.45
CA ASP A 699 37.92 -0.54 -87.57
C ASP A 699 37.26 -1.57 -86.65
N GLN A 700 36.93 -2.76 -87.16
CA GLN A 700 36.47 -3.89 -86.34
C GLN A 700 37.53 -4.31 -85.32
N ARG A 701 38.79 -4.40 -85.74
CA ARG A 701 39.91 -4.68 -84.83
C ARG A 701 40.07 -3.59 -83.77
N ARG A 702 40.04 -2.31 -84.16
CA ARG A 702 40.11 -1.17 -83.22
C ARG A 702 38.94 -1.15 -82.26
N ALA A 703 37.73 -1.45 -82.73
CA ALA A 703 36.54 -1.56 -81.88
C ALA A 703 36.66 -2.71 -80.88
N GLN A 704 37.20 -3.86 -81.30
CA GLN A 704 37.50 -4.98 -80.40
C GLN A 704 38.59 -4.64 -79.38
N GLU A 705 39.67 -3.98 -79.80
CA GLU A 705 40.76 -3.52 -78.92
C GLU A 705 40.30 -2.45 -77.92
N ALA A 706 39.46 -1.51 -78.35
CA ALA A 706 38.85 -0.50 -77.49
C ALA A 706 37.87 -1.14 -76.50
N GLY A 707 37.05 -2.08 -76.97
CA GLY A 707 36.15 -2.87 -76.14
C GLY A 707 36.90 -3.67 -75.08
N ALA A 708 38.02 -4.31 -75.42
CA ALA A 708 38.84 -5.07 -74.48
C ALA A 708 39.35 -4.25 -73.27
N ARG A 709 39.41 -2.92 -73.37
CA ARG A 709 39.82 -2.02 -72.27
C ARG A 709 38.67 -1.55 -71.38
N GLN A 710 37.42 -1.80 -71.78
CA GLN A 710 36.22 -1.34 -71.06
C GLN A 710 35.72 -2.43 -70.09
N HIS A 711 36.51 -2.71 -69.05
CA HIS A 711 36.15 -3.71 -68.04
C HIS A 711 34.89 -3.31 -67.24
N ASP A 712 34.68 -2.02 -66.97
CA ASP A 712 33.53 -1.54 -66.19
C ASP A 712 32.20 -1.83 -66.89
N ALA A 713 32.12 -1.55 -68.19
CA ALA A 713 30.95 -1.87 -69.00
C ALA A 713 30.69 -3.38 -69.11
N PHE A 714 31.74 -4.20 -69.01
CA PHE A 714 31.59 -5.65 -68.93
C PHE A 714 31.01 -6.08 -67.58
N PHE A 715 31.51 -5.56 -66.46
CA PHE A 715 30.99 -5.89 -65.13
C PHE A 715 29.54 -5.44 -64.95
N ASP A 716 29.15 -4.28 -65.48
CA ASP A 716 27.76 -3.82 -65.48
C ASP A 716 26.83 -4.74 -66.27
N ARG A 717 27.30 -5.25 -67.42
CA ARG A 717 26.55 -6.23 -68.22
C ARG A 717 26.48 -7.59 -67.54
N LEU A 718 27.55 -8.01 -66.86
CA LEU A 718 27.59 -9.26 -66.12
C LEU A 718 26.62 -9.23 -64.92
N ALA A 719 26.56 -8.11 -64.20
CA ALA A 719 25.67 -7.95 -63.05
C ALA A 719 24.18 -7.96 -63.41
N ARG A 720 23.83 -7.60 -64.65
CA ARG A 720 22.45 -7.54 -65.14
C ARG A 720 22.02 -8.77 -65.95
N ALA A 721 22.94 -9.64 -66.32
CA ALA A 721 22.66 -10.77 -67.20
C ALA A 721 22.17 -12.00 -66.43
N GLU A 722 21.14 -12.66 -66.95
CA GLU A 722 20.62 -13.92 -66.41
C GLU A 722 21.61 -15.09 -66.58
N ASP A 723 22.37 -15.10 -67.68
CA ASP A 723 23.45 -16.06 -67.93
C ASP A 723 24.81 -15.34 -67.98
N GLY A 724 25.47 -15.29 -66.83
CA GLY A 724 26.78 -14.65 -66.71
C GLY A 724 27.87 -15.39 -67.51
N PHE A 725 27.74 -16.70 -67.72
CA PHE A 725 28.72 -17.47 -68.47
C PHE A 725 28.69 -17.10 -69.95
N ASP A 726 27.51 -16.93 -70.54
CA ASP A 726 27.38 -16.48 -71.94
C ASP A 726 27.95 -15.07 -72.14
N VAL A 727 27.77 -14.17 -71.17
CA VAL A 727 28.37 -12.84 -71.20
C VAL A 727 29.89 -12.92 -71.12
N ILE A 728 30.43 -13.77 -70.24
CA ILE A 728 31.88 -14.02 -70.11
C ILE A 728 32.43 -14.63 -71.41
N ALA A 729 31.80 -15.68 -71.93
CA ALA A 729 32.23 -16.39 -73.13
C ALA A 729 32.19 -15.48 -74.37
N SER A 730 31.14 -14.67 -74.52
CA SER A 730 31.04 -13.70 -75.62
C SER A 730 32.03 -12.54 -75.49
N TRP A 731 32.37 -12.13 -74.26
CA TRP A 731 33.43 -11.17 -74.00
C TRP A 731 34.80 -11.73 -74.39
N PHE A 732 35.13 -12.96 -73.96
CA PHE A 732 36.37 -13.64 -74.35
C PHE A 732 36.47 -13.88 -75.86
N ALA A 733 35.35 -14.20 -76.53
CA ALA A 733 35.34 -14.41 -77.98
C ALA A 733 35.60 -13.12 -78.79
N LYS A 734 35.19 -11.96 -78.27
CA LYS A 734 35.32 -10.65 -78.95
C LYS A 734 36.55 -9.86 -78.53
N SER A 735 37.10 -10.14 -77.35
CA SER A 735 38.26 -9.46 -76.77
C SER A 735 39.42 -10.45 -76.74
N PRO A 736 40.24 -10.53 -77.80
CA PRO A 736 41.48 -11.29 -77.71
C PRO A 736 42.33 -10.67 -76.61
N PHE A 737 42.83 -11.48 -75.69
CA PHE A 737 43.88 -11.05 -74.76
C PHE A 737 44.92 -10.27 -75.57
N ALA A 738 45.20 -9.03 -75.16
CA ALA A 738 46.08 -8.09 -75.85
C ALA A 738 47.56 -8.52 -75.81
N PHE A 739 47.86 -9.76 -76.20
CA PHE A 739 49.19 -10.35 -76.23
C PHE A 739 49.71 -10.61 -77.65
N ALA A 740 48.85 -10.54 -78.67
CA ALA A 740 49.30 -10.56 -80.05
C ALA A 740 49.45 -9.12 -80.58
N LYS A 741 50.45 -8.38 -80.08
CA LYS A 741 51.11 -7.37 -80.91
C LYS A 741 51.78 -8.14 -82.06
N LEU A 742 51.01 -8.41 -83.11
CA LEU A 742 51.54 -9.02 -84.33
C LEU A 742 52.26 -7.91 -85.10
N VAL A 743 53.57 -7.87 -84.85
CA VAL A 743 54.63 -7.30 -85.68
C VAL A 743 54.56 -5.77 -85.80
N ASP A 744 55.36 -5.10 -84.96
CA ASP A 744 55.96 -3.82 -85.35
C ASP A 744 56.72 -4.06 -86.66
N GLN A 745 56.27 -3.42 -87.74
CA GLN A 745 57.08 -3.12 -88.92
C GLN A 745 57.11 -1.61 -89.09
#